data_AF-A0A8T6R3P0-F1
#
_entry.id   AF-A0A8T6R3P0-F1
#
_cell.length_a   1.000
_cell.length_b   1.000
_cell.length_c   1.000
_cell.angle_alpha   90.00
_cell.angle_beta   90.00
_cell.angle_gamma   90.00
#
_symmetry.space_group_name_H-M   'P 1'
#
loop_
_entity.id
_entity.type
_entity.pdbx_description
1 polymer ?
#
loop_
_entity_poly.entity_id
_entity_poly.type
_entity_poly.pdbx_seq_one_letter_code
_entity_poly.pdbx_strand_id
1 'polypeptide(L)'
;MQDAILALQGYWSARGCMIAQPFNTEVGAGTANPATALRVLGPEPWAVGYVEPSVRPDDSRYGENPNRLQTHTQFQVILKPDPGNPQELYLDSLRHIGIDLDAHDVRFVEDNWASPALGAWGLGWEVWLDGMEITQFTYFQQAGGVTLDPVSVEITYGLERILMAVQGVTHFTDIEYAPGITYGEVFAQSEYEMSRYYLDDADLDTNRALFDRFAAEARRLVDLGLPVPAYTYVLKCSHTFNVLDARGAISTTDRAASFRTMRDLTREVAHLWLRRREELGLPLGRVEPLPPATAAGPVPVTSGPATALLEIGTEELPPAEVAAAAEQLRESVTAGLDASLLGHGEVRVATTPRRLVLTVADVQPVEPGTTKVDRGPRASLAYDADGALTKAGAGFLRSRGAEESQLGRVTEGEHEYVTITRTVEGRSAGEVLTGVLGDAVRSLRSSRNMRWNDPELTFSRPIRWLVALLGTEVLPVIVSSLAAGRTTRVLRTAAQAEVDVRSADEHATLLLEHDVVLDRQSRRQQIVDGAHRLATTAGGRVDLDAVAATVEEVTDLVEKPTPVLGRFEDRYMQVPSVVLVTVMRKHQRYLPVVDDDGALLPSFVAVANGSCDEDTVRAGNEAVLRARFEDAAFFYEADRQETPQDLYARLDRLTFETRLGSVADRSRRIATLATTFAERAEADPDVRATVQRAGAIAKFDLTSQMVVELSSLAGVMAEVYALEAGEPAEVATALREMEMPRQGAGDLPTSTAGALLSVADRLDLLTGMLAVGNVPTGQSDPFGVRRAATGAVRVLRSVPELGSLDLLDGVTAAADLLRAQGVEVSEETVGLAVSIAVRRYEQQLLEDGHAVDDVRAVLPLATRPGVADAVLAELEQMSGRPDFEDTVFAVQRATRILPSTADVDVSAPSVLDGDADRALEAAVTRLESPAGPSLAALVAAADGLRPVVDTFFEEVRVMDDDAGVRAARVLLLRRLDAATSRVLDWSQLSSSAT
;
A
#
# COMPACT_ATOMS: atom_id res chain seq x y z
N MET A 1 -29.16 -21.22 -18.83
CA MET A 1 -28.46 -19.93 -19.12
C MET A 1 -29.36 -18.89 -19.75
N GLN A 2 -30.04 -19.22 -20.86
CA GLN A 2 -30.84 -18.26 -21.64
C GLN A 2 -31.90 -17.50 -20.79
N ASP A 3 -32.56 -18.18 -19.85
CA ASP A 3 -33.65 -17.60 -19.06
C ASP A 3 -33.11 -16.58 -18.03
N ALA A 4 -31.91 -16.83 -17.48
CA ALA A 4 -31.24 -15.88 -16.58
C ALA A 4 -30.84 -14.60 -17.32
N ILE A 5 -30.37 -14.71 -18.57
CA ILE A 5 -30.08 -13.54 -19.41
C ILE A 5 -31.34 -12.71 -19.64
N LEU A 6 -32.44 -13.36 -20.04
CA LEU A 6 -33.73 -12.68 -20.25
C LEU A 6 -34.26 -12.03 -18.96
N ALA A 7 -34.12 -12.71 -17.82
CA ALA A 7 -34.51 -12.19 -16.52
C ALA A 7 -33.69 -10.95 -16.14
N LEU A 8 -32.36 -10.95 -16.34
CA LEU A 8 -31.51 -9.77 -16.09
C LEU A 8 -31.87 -8.60 -17.01
N GLN A 9 -32.09 -8.86 -18.31
CA GLN A 9 -32.55 -7.83 -19.24
C GLN A 9 -33.90 -7.23 -18.79
N GLY A 10 -34.85 -8.07 -18.39
CA GLY A 10 -36.14 -7.65 -17.83
C GLY A 10 -35.98 -6.82 -16.56
N TYR A 11 -35.16 -7.28 -15.61
CA TYR A 11 -34.90 -6.64 -14.33
C TYR A 11 -34.32 -5.24 -14.48
N TRP A 12 -33.28 -5.09 -15.30
CA TRP A 12 -32.56 -3.83 -15.50
C TRP A 12 -33.35 -2.86 -16.38
N SER A 13 -34.07 -3.35 -17.40
CA SER A 13 -34.95 -2.50 -18.20
C SER A 13 -36.10 -1.91 -17.38
N ALA A 14 -36.67 -2.68 -16.45
CA ALA A 14 -37.68 -2.20 -15.50
C ALA A 14 -37.16 -1.09 -14.56
N ARG A 15 -35.84 -0.96 -14.42
CA ARG A 15 -35.15 0.07 -13.61
C ARG A 15 -34.61 1.23 -14.45
N GLY A 16 -35.02 1.31 -15.72
CA GLY A 16 -34.68 2.44 -16.60
C GLY A 16 -33.41 2.25 -17.42
N CYS A 17 -32.76 1.08 -17.38
CA CYS A 17 -31.64 0.80 -18.28
C CYS A 17 -32.14 0.57 -19.71
N MET A 18 -31.46 1.19 -20.68
CA MET A 18 -31.57 0.77 -22.08
C MET A 18 -30.92 -0.60 -22.23
N ILE A 19 -31.58 -1.55 -22.88
CA ILE A 19 -30.95 -2.84 -23.20
C ILE A 19 -30.19 -2.72 -24.52
N ALA A 20 -28.86 -2.77 -24.45
CA ALA A 20 -28.00 -2.76 -25.62
C ALA A 20 -27.69 -4.19 -26.10
N GLN A 21 -27.12 -4.30 -27.28
CA GLN A 21 -26.68 -5.56 -27.87
C GLN A 21 -25.17 -5.75 -27.64
N PRO A 22 -24.68 -7.01 -27.64
CA PRO A 22 -23.25 -7.29 -27.72
C PRO A 22 -22.57 -6.50 -28.82
N PHE A 23 -21.33 -6.08 -28.59
CA PHE A 23 -20.58 -5.38 -29.63
C PHE A 23 -20.11 -6.37 -30.70
N ASN A 24 -19.97 -5.90 -31.93
CA ASN A 24 -19.69 -6.76 -33.08
C ASN A 24 -18.19 -6.96 -33.36
N THR A 25 -17.31 -6.66 -32.40
CA THR A 25 -15.87 -6.94 -32.44
C THR A 25 -15.44 -7.52 -31.09
N GLU A 26 -14.33 -8.23 -31.09
CA GLU A 26 -13.71 -8.84 -29.92
C GLU A 26 -13.34 -7.78 -28.88
N VAL A 27 -13.85 -7.93 -27.68
CA VAL A 27 -13.55 -7.09 -26.52
C VAL A 27 -13.28 -7.98 -25.30
N GLY A 28 -12.33 -7.61 -24.45
CA GLY A 28 -11.99 -8.43 -23.26
C GLY A 28 -12.94 -8.26 -22.07
N ALA A 29 -13.83 -7.26 -22.13
CA ALA A 29 -14.85 -6.97 -21.13
C ALA A 29 -15.92 -6.02 -21.70
N GLY A 30 -17.12 -6.04 -21.10
CA GLY A 30 -18.21 -5.10 -21.35
C GLY A 30 -17.81 -3.64 -21.18
N THR A 31 -16.82 -3.35 -20.32
CA THR A 31 -16.21 -2.03 -20.14
C THR A 31 -15.71 -1.42 -21.46
N ALA A 32 -15.15 -2.23 -22.36
CA ALA A 32 -14.55 -1.77 -23.61
C ALA A 32 -15.59 -1.55 -24.72
N ASN A 33 -16.85 -1.98 -24.54
CA ASN A 33 -17.92 -1.66 -25.47
C ASN A 33 -18.13 -0.13 -25.52
N PRO A 34 -18.31 0.49 -26.71
CA PRO A 34 -18.62 1.92 -26.83
C PRO A 34 -19.82 2.38 -26.00
N ALA A 35 -20.78 1.49 -25.71
CA ALA A 35 -21.92 1.75 -24.82
C ALA A 35 -21.51 1.97 -23.35
N THR A 36 -20.30 1.60 -22.96
CA THR A 36 -19.68 1.94 -21.68
C THR A 36 -18.57 2.98 -21.88
N ALA A 37 -17.46 2.62 -22.52
CA ALA A 37 -16.24 3.43 -22.54
C ALA A 37 -16.43 4.88 -23.04
N LEU A 38 -17.30 5.10 -24.03
CA LEU A 38 -17.61 6.45 -24.51
C LEU A 38 -18.73 7.12 -23.68
N ARG A 39 -19.66 6.35 -23.12
CA ARG A 39 -20.85 6.90 -22.46
C ARG A 39 -20.64 7.26 -20.99
N VAL A 40 -19.65 6.66 -20.34
CA VAL A 40 -19.20 7.11 -19.01
C VAL A 40 -18.59 8.51 -19.06
N LEU A 41 -18.13 8.98 -20.21
CA LEU A 41 -17.57 10.32 -20.41
C LEU A 41 -18.65 11.42 -20.41
N GLY A 42 -18.29 12.59 -19.88
CA GLY A 42 -19.08 13.82 -19.97
C GLY A 42 -20.24 13.91 -18.97
N PRO A 43 -21.05 14.97 -19.02
CA PRO A 43 -22.07 15.25 -18.00
C PRO A 43 -23.43 14.56 -18.26
N GLU A 44 -23.60 13.88 -19.40
CA GLU A 44 -24.87 13.26 -19.78
C GLU A 44 -25.18 12.03 -18.90
N PRO A 45 -26.44 11.86 -18.43
CA PRO A 45 -26.86 10.64 -17.74
C PRO A 45 -26.84 9.44 -18.69
N TRP A 46 -26.60 8.26 -18.13
CA TRP A 46 -26.56 7.02 -18.90
C TRP A 46 -26.88 5.80 -18.03
N ALA A 47 -27.90 5.03 -18.42
CA ALA A 47 -28.23 3.76 -17.79
C ALA A 47 -28.39 2.70 -18.89
N VAL A 48 -27.56 1.65 -18.85
CA VAL A 48 -27.57 0.61 -19.89
C VAL A 48 -27.31 -0.76 -19.27
N GLY A 49 -27.95 -1.79 -19.81
CA GLY A 49 -27.70 -3.21 -19.49
C GLY A 49 -27.53 -4.02 -20.76
N TYR A 50 -26.58 -4.96 -20.83
CA TYR A 50 -26.37 -5.79 -22.03
C TYR A 50 -25.54 -7.04 -21.74
N VAL A 51 -25.61 -8.00 -22.66
CA VAL A 51 -24.71 -9.15 -22.69
C VAL A 51 -23.44 -8.76 -23.46
N GLU A 52 -22.28 -9.18 -23.01
CA GLU A 52 -21.00 -9.03 -23.73
C GLU A 52 -20.21 -10.35 -23.71
N PRO A 53 -20.14 -11.08 -24.84
CA PRO A 53 -19.16 -12.13 -25.04
C PRO A 53 -17.75 -11.53 -24.98
N SER A 54 -17.03 -11.85 -23.91
CA SER A 54 -15.74 -11.25 -23.58
C SER A 54 -14.62 -12.22 -23.92
N VAL A 55 -13.67 -11.78 -24.76
CA VAL A 55 -12.59 -12.61 -25.31
C VAL A 55 -11.26 -12.30 -24.61
N ARG A 56 -10.71 -13.28 -23.91
CA ARG A 56 -9.46 -13.22 -23.15
C ARG A 56 -8.52 -14.36 -23.57
N PRO A 57 -7.65 -14.12 -24.56
CA PRO A 57 -6.69 -15.11 -25.04
C PRO A 57 -5.84 -15.78 -23.94
N ASP A 58 -5.42 -15.03 -22.91
CA ASP A 58 -4.60 -15.57 -21.81
C ASP A 58 -5.35 -16.56 -20.89
N ASP A 59 -6.69 -16.52 -20.88
CA ASP A 59 -7.54 -17.41 -20.09
C ASP A 59 -7.79 -18.77 -20.79
N SER A 60 -7.18 -19.00 -21.97
CA SER A 60 -7.28 -20.25 -22.73
C SER A 60 -6.84 -21.49 -21.93
N ARG A 61 -7.67 -22.54 -21.89
CA ARG A 61 -7.38 -23.80 -21.18
C ARG A 61 -7.82 -25.07 -21.92
N TYR A 62 -7.97 -25.00 -23.24
CA TYR A 62 -8.36 -26.14 -24.10
C TYR A 62 -9.70 -26.81 -23.72
N GLY A 63 -10.50 -26.17 -22.88
CA GLY A 63 -11.74 -26.72 -22.32
C GLY A 63 -11.55 -27.72 -21.16
N GLU A 64 -10.33 -27.87 -20.64
CA GLU A 64 -10.02 -28.80 -19.55
C GLU A 64 -10.24 -28.19 -18.16
N ASN A 65 -10.23 -26.85 -18.06
CA ASN A 65 -10.46 -26.16 -16.79
C ASN A 65 -11.96 -25.94 -16.53
N PRO A 66 -12.46 -26.18 -15.31
CA PRO A 66 -13.88 -26.02 -14.99
C PRO A 66 -14.40 -24.58 -15.02
N ASN A 67 -13.53 -23.58 -14.83
CA ASN A 67 -13.91 -22.20 -14.55
C ASN A 67 -13.23 -21.13 -15.42
N ARG A 68 -12.22 -21.51 -16.24
CA ARG A 68 -11.48 -20.60 -17.11
C ARG A 68 -11.75 -20.89 -18.58
N LEU A 69 -12.06 -19.84 -19.32
CA LEU A 69 -12.55 -19.86 -20.70
C LEU A 69 -11.89 -18.72 -21.46
N GLN A 70 -11.44 -18.94 -22.69
CA GLN A 70 -10.97 -17.82 -23.53
C GLN A 70 -12.11 -16.90 -23.98
N THR A 71 -13.35 -17.38 -24.00
CA THR A 71 -14.54 -16.54 -24.22
C THR A 71 -15.59 -16.89 -23.17
N HIS A 72 -15.96 -15.91 -22.36
CA HIS A 72 -17.02 -16.02 -21.34
C HIS A 72 -18.07 -14.93 -21.53
N THR A 73 -19.24 -15.13 -20.93
CA THR A 73 -20.39 -14.26 -21.11
C THR A 73 -20.52 -13.31 -19.93
N GLN A 74 -20.26 -12.03 -20.16
CA GLN A 74 -20.58 -11.01 -19.19
C GLN A 74 -22.02 -10.53 -19.36
N PHE A 75 -22.68 -10.21 -18.25
CA PHE A 75 -23.77 -9.24 -18.26
C PHE A 75 -23.21 -7.93 -17.71
N GLN A 76 -23.38 -6.85 -18.43
CA GLN A 76 -22.79 -5.55 -18.14
C GLN A 76 -23.89 -4.55 -17.82
N VAL A 77 -23.70 -3.79 -16.75
CA VAL A 77 -24.60 -2.69 -16.36
C VAL A 77 -23.77 -1.45 -16.09
N ILE A 78 -24.20 -0.31 -16.63
CA ILE A 78 -23.70 1.02 -16.24
C ILE A 78 -24.86 1.85 -15.70
N LEU A 79 -24.64 2.47 -14.54
CA LEU A 79 -25.54 3.43 -13.92
C LEU A 79 -24.79 4.75 -13.72
N LYS A 80 -25.22 5.77 -14.46
CA LYS A 80 -24.65 7.12 -14.42
C LYS A 80 -25.76 8.17 -14.30
N PRO A 81 -25.80 8.94 -13.21
CA PRO A 81 -24.88 8.88 -12.06
C PRO A 81 -25.10 7.63 -11.19
N ASP A 82 -24.25 7.44 -10.18
CA ASP A 82 -24.51 6.50 -9.07
C ASP A 82 -25.93 6.72 -8.48
N PRO A 83 -26.77 5.67 -8.36
CA PRO A 83 -28.15 5.80 -7.89
C PRO A 83 -28.31 5.92 -6.37
N GLY A 84 -27.24 5.72 -5.58
CA GLY A 84 -27.30 5.80 -4.12
C GLY A 84 -27.50 4.47 -3.39
N ASN A 85 -27.97 3.44 -4.10
CA ASN A 85 -28.20 2.08 -3.60
C ASN A 85 -27.81 0.96 -4.61
N PRO A 86 -26.69 1.09 -5.35
CA PRO A 86 -26.41 0.16 -6.45
C PRO A 86 -26.10 -1.27 -5.97
N GLN A 87 -25.57 -1.44 -4.75
CA GLN A 87 -25.35 -2.78 -4.16
C GLN A 87 -26.68 -3.48 -3.85
N GLU A 88 -27.69 -2.76 -3.34
CA GLU A 88 -29.03 -3.31 -3.11
C GLU A 88 -29.70 -3.70 -4.43
N LEU A 89 -29.58 -2.85 -5.47
CA LEU A 89 -30.08 -3.16 -6.81
C LEU A 89 -29.41 -4.41 -7.40
N TYR A 90 -28.12 -4.59 -7.17
CA TYR A 90 -27.37 -5.77 -7.60
C TYR A 90 -27.85 -7.03 -6.88
N LEU A 91 -27.94 -7.02 -5.54
CA LEU A 91 -28.37 -8.19 -4.76
C LEU A 91 -29.79 -8.63 -5.11
N ASP A 92 -30.70 -7.67 -5.31
CA ASP A 92 -32.05 -7.97 -5.77
C ASP A 92 -32.09 -8.57 -7.19
N SER A 93 -31.09 -8.27 -8.03
CA SER A 93 -30.96 -8.90 -9.35
C SER A 93 -30.53 -10.37 -9.25
N LEU A 94 -29.69 -10.71 -8.27
CA LEU A 94 -29.30 -12.10 -8.00
C LEU A 94 -30.50 -12.93 -7.51
N ARG A 95 -31.32 -12.36 -6.61
CA ARG A 95 -32.60 -12.98 -6.20
C ARG A 95 -33.52 -13.20 -7.41
N HIS A 96 -33.56 -12.23 -8.33
CA HIS A 96 -34.40 -12.30 -9.52
C HIS A 96 -34.01 -13.45 -10.48
N ILE A 97 -32.74 -13.87 -10.49
CA ILE A 97 -32.26 -15.01 -11.28
C ILE A 97 -32.19 -16.33 -10.48
N GLY A 98 -32.74 -16.34 -9.26
CA GLY A 98 -32.94 -17.56 -8.47
C GLY A 98 -31.90 -17.85 -7.39
N ILE A 99 -31.02 -16.89 -7.04
CA ILE A 99 -30.09 -17.05 -5.92
C ILE A 99 -30.81 -16.73 -4.60
N ASP A 100 -30.75 -17.67 -3.65
CA ASP A 100 -31.23 -17.46 -2.28
C ASP A 100 -30.14 -16.83 -1.41
N LEU A 101 -30.15 -15.50 -1.29
CA LEU A 101 -29.14 -14.78 -0.52
C LEU A 101 -29.11 -15.12 0.98
N ASP A 102 -30.14 -15.78 1.52
CA ASP A 102 -30.16 -16.21 2.93
C ASP A 102 -29.43 -17.57 3.13
N ALA A 103 -29.29 -18.36 2.06
CA ALA A 103 -28.56 -19.62 2.06
C ALA A 103 -27.05 -19.43 1.82
N HIS A 104 -26.66 -18.36 1.13
CA HIS A 104 -25.30 -18.15 0.64
C HIS A 104 -24.52 -17.07 1.41
N ASP A 105 -23.19 -17.16 1.36
CA ASP A 105 -22.27 -16.13 1.82
C ASP A 105 -21.93 -15.18 0.67
N VAL A 106 -22.51 -13.97 0.67
CA VAL A 106 -22.22 -12.93 -0.33
C VAL A 106 -21.36 -11.82 0.27
N ARG A 107 -20.13 -11.69 -0.24
CA ARG A 107 -19.13 -10.72 0.25
C ARG A 107 -18.67 -9.76 -0.83
N PHE A 108 -18.53 -8.50 -0.47
CA PHE A 108 -17.91 -7.46 -1.29
C PHE A 108 -16.47 -7.28 -0.82
N VAL A 109 -15.53 -7.92 -1.49
CA VAL A 109 -14.11 -7.89 -1.12
C VAL A 109 -13.42 -6.82 -1.98
N GLU A 110 -12.53 -6.03 -1.39
CA GLU A 110 -11.85 -4.97 -2.14
C GLU A 110 -11.12 -5.54 -3.35
N ASP A 111 -11.44 -4.97 -4.52
CA ASP A 111 -10.60 -5.07 -5.71
C ASP A 111 -10.70 -3.76 -6.52
N ASN A 112 -9.56 -3.12 -6.73
CA ASN A 112 -9.50 -1.85 -7.45
C ASN A 112 -9.17 -2.10 -8.91
N TRP A 113 -10.06 -1.68 -9.80
CA TRP A 113 -9.93 -1.96 -11.22
C TRP A 113 -9.16 -0.86 -11.96
N ALA A 114 -8.26 -1.26 -12.85
CA ALA A 114 -7.60 -0.36 -13.78
C ALA A 114 -7.34 -1.03 -15.13
N SER A 115 -7.57 -0.29 -16.21
CA SER A 115 -7.14 -0.63 -17.56
C SER A 115 -6.14 0.40 -18.07
N PRO A 116 -4.83 0.11 -18.00
CA PRO A 116 -3.78 1.01 -18.48
C PRO A 116 -3.92 1.35 -19.97
N ALA A 117 -4.32 0.37 -20.80
CA ALA A 117 -4.49 0.54 -22.24
C ALA A 117 -5.66 1.49 -22.60
N LEU A 118 -6.72 1.51 -21.79
CA LEU A 118 -7.88 2.39 -22.00
C LEU A 118 -7.79 3.70 -21.19
N GLY A 119 -6.76 3.87 -20.36
CA GLY A 119 -6.63 5.01 -19.46
C GLY A 119 -7.84 5.14 -18.52
N ALA A 120 -8.39 4.02 -18.08
CA ALA A 120 -9.56 3.96 -17.22
C ALA A 120 -9.22 3.31 -15.88
N TRP A 121 -9.79 3.81 -14.80
CA TRP A 121 -9.66 3.18 -13.48
C TRP A 121 -10.81 3.59 -12.55
N GLY A 122 -11.04 2.75 -11.55
CA GLY A 122 -12.04 2.96 -10.52
C GLY A 122 -11.71 2.16 -9.26
N LEU A 123 -12.46 2.44 -8.21
CA LEU A 123 -12.43 1.63 -6.98
C LEU A 123 -13.70 0.81 -6.91
N GLY A 124 -13.65 -0.33 -6.22
CA GLY A 124 -14.83 -1.14 -6.02
C GLY A 124 -14.53 -2.46 -5.35
N TRP A 125 -15.19 -3.51 -5.83
CA TRP A 125 -15.17 -4.83 -5.24
C TRP A 125 -15.19 -5.94 -6.28
N GLU A 126 -14.53 -7.03 -5.94
CA GLU A 126 -14.93 -8.36 -6.37
C GLU A 126 -16.08 -8.83 -5.47
N VAL A 127 -17.17 -9.34 -6.05
CA VAL A 127 -18.29 -9.90 -5.29
C VAL A 127 -18.18 -11.41 -5.29
N TRP A 128 -18.04 -11.98 -4.09
CA TRP A 128 -17.94 -13.40 -3.86
C TRP A 128 -19.28 -13.99 -3.44
N LEU A 129 -19.63 -15.13 -4.02
CA LEU A 129 -20.71 -16.03 -3.61
C LEU A 129 -20.06 -17.35 -3.19
N ASP A 130 -20.05 -17.64 -1.89
CA ASP A 130 -19.43 -18.83 -1.31
C ASP A 130 -17.95 -19.00 -1.72
N GLY A 131 -17.20 -17.89 -1.73
CA GLY A 131 -15.80 -17.83 -2.17
C GLY A 131 -15.60 -17.72 -3.68
N MET A 132 -16.64 -17.90 -4.50
CA MET A 132 -16.56 -17.76 -5.95
C MET A 132 -16.80 -16.31 -6.35
N GLU A 133 -15.82 -15.68 -6.99
CA GLU A 133 -16.02 -14.37 -7.61
C GLU A 133 -17.04 -14.47 -8.75
N ILE A 134 -18.21 -13.85 -8.58
CA ILE A 134 -19.32 -13.87 -9.54
C ILE A 134 -19.55 -12.53 -10.24
N THR A 135 -19.02 -11.43 -9.71
CA THR A 135 -19.25 -10.09 -10.27
C THR A 135 -18.12 -9.13 -9.93
N GLN A 136 -17.73 -8.29 -10.88
CA GLN A 136 -16.92 -7.09 -10.62
C GLN A 136 -17.84 -5.88 -10.45
N PHE A 137 -17.58 -5.08 -9.43
CA PHE A 137 -18.31 -3.84 -9.13
C PHE A 137 -17.30 -2.68 -9.14
N THR A 138 -17.55 -1.59 -9.87
CA THR A 138 -16.54 -0.52 -10.04
C THR A 138 -17.17 0.86 -10.15
N TYR A 139 -16.68 1.82 -9.37
CA TYR A 139 -16.97 3.24 -9.53
C TYR A 139 -15.88 3.90 -10.35
N PHE A 140 -16.17 4.19 -11.63
CA PHE A 140 -15.20 4.81 -12.52
C PHE A 140 -14.82 6.21 -12.05
N GLN A 141 -13.54 6.41 -11.77
CA GLN A 141 -13.00 7.74 -11.44
C GLN A 141 -12.46 8.43 -12.69
N GLN A 142 -11.87 7.65 -13.61
CA GLN A 142 -11.40 8.13 -14.91
C GLN A 142 -11.70 7.14 -16.02
N ALA A 143 -11.87 7.66 -17.25
CA ALA A 143 -11.88 6.88 -18.48
C ALA A 143 -11.20 7.67 -19.61
N GLY A 144 -10.39 7.02 -20.44
CA GLY A 144 -9.63 7.71 -21.50
C GLY A 144 -8.74 8.84 -20.98
N GLY A 145 -8.23 8.75 -19.75
CA GLY A 145 -7.47 9.81 -19.08
C GLY A 145 -8.29 11.04 -18.67
N VAL A 146 -9.62 10.98 -18.78
CA VAL A 146 -10.54 12.04 -18.37
C VAL A 146 -11.14 11.70 -17.02
N THR A 147 -11.06 12.64 -16.08
CA THR A 147 -11.78 12.57 -14.80
C THR A 147 -13.28 12.64 -15.02
N LEU A 148 -14.01 11.64 -14.53
CA LEU A 148 -15.45 11.56 -14.74
C LEU A 148 -16.21 12.47 -13.77
N ASP A 149 -17.24 13.13 -14.28
CA ASP A 149 -18.18 13.92 -13.50
C ASP A 149 -19.51 14.01 -14.28
N PRO A 150 -20.57 13.30 -13.84
CA PRO A 150 -20.62 12.46 -12.64
C PRO A 150 -19.91 11.11 -12.81
N VAL A 151 -19.61 10.46 -11.68
CA VAL A 151 -19.09 9.09 -11.63
C VAL A 151 -20.15 8.09 -12.08
N SER A 152 -19.70 7.03 -12.76
CA SER A 152 -20.54 5.90 -13.19
C SER A 152 -20.26 4.67 -12.33
N VAL A 153 -21.30 3.90 -12.03
CA VAL A 153 -21.19 2.58 -11.42
C VAL A 153 -21.27 1.53 -12.51
N GLU A 154 -20.29 0.65 -12.53
CA GLU A 154 -20.22 -0.54 -13.36
C GLU A 154 -20.50 -1.79 -12.53
N ILE A 155 -21.36 -2.65 -13.04
CA ILE A 155 -21.69 -3.95 -12.46
C ILE A 155 -21.55 -4.99 -13.57
N THR A 156 -20.59 -5.91 -13.41
CA THR A 156 -20.20 -6.86 -14.45
C THR A 156 -20.30 -8.28 -13.93
N TYR A 157 -21.38 -8.96 -14.32
CA TYR A 157 -21.70 -10.32 -13.89
C TYR A 157 -20.93 -11.33 -14.73
N GLY A 158 -20.31 -12.33 -14.11
CA GLY A 158 -19.78 -13.52 -14.78
C GLY A 158 -20.85 -14.60 -14.83
N LEU A 159 -21.56 -14.72 -15.95
CA LEU A 159 -22.78 -15.53 -16.02
C LEU A 159 -22.52 -17.03 -15.86
N GLU A 160 -21.43 -17.55 -16.41
CA GLU A 160 -21.08 -18.98 -16.29
C GLU A 160 -20.91 -19.37 -14.82
N ARG A 161 -20.13 -18.58 -14.06
CA ARG A 161 -19.89 -18.82 -12.62
C ARG A 161 -21.18 -18.75 -11.81
N ILE A 162 -22.01 -17.74 -12.05
CA ILE A 162 -23.32 -17.60 -11.41
C ILE A 162 -24.20 -18.82 -11.71
N LEU A 163 -24.24 -19.26 -12.96
CA LEU A 163 -25.11 -20.36 -13.38
C LEU A 163 -24.61 -21.72 -12.91
N MET A 164 -23.30 -21.91 -12.77
CA MET A 164 -22.73 -23.09 -12.13
C MET A 164 -23.26 -23.23 -10.70
N ALA A 165 -23.27 -22.14 -9.93
CA ALA A 165 -23.86 -22.13 -8.59
C ALA A 165 -25.37 -22.40 -8.62
N VAL A 166 -26.13 -21.68 -9.45
CA VAL A 166 -27.60 -21.83 -9.55
C VAL A 166 -28.03 -23.23 -9.99
N GLN A 167 -27.27 -23.89 -10.86
CA GLN A 167 -27.59 -25.22 -11.39
C GLN A 167 -26.92 -26.36 -10.61
N GLY A 168 -26.06 -26.06 -9.63
CA GLY A 168 -25.33 -27.05 -8.85
C GLY A 168 -24.34 -27.89 -9.67
N VAL A 169 -23.74 -27.30 -10.71
CA VAL A 169 -22.76 -27.97 -11.59
C VAL A 169 -21.35 -27.43 -11.33
N THR A 170 -20.34 -28.29 -11.48
CA THR A 170 -18.95 -27.97 -11.14
C THR A 170 -18.06 -27.66 -12.33
N HIS A 171 -18.57 -27.78 -13.55
CA HIS A 171 -17.84 -27.51 -14.80
C HIS A 171 -18.71 -26.69 -15.74
N PHE A 172 -18.13 -25.69 -16.42
CA PHE A 172 -18.90 -24.79 -17.30
C PHE A 172 -19.62 -25.54 -18.44
N THR A 173 -19.04 -26.66 -18.92
CA THR A 173 -19.64 -27.48 -19.98
C THR A 173 -20.99 -28.07 -19.61
N ASP A 174 -21.22 -28.28 -18.31
CA ASP A 174 -22.39 -28.99 -17.80
C ASP A 174 -23.54 -28.02 -17.52
N ILE A 175 -23.32 -26.71 -17.67
CA ILE A 175 -24.36 -25.70 -17.58
C ILE A 175 -25.43 -26.02 -18.63
N GLU A 176 -26.66 -26.25 -18.20
CA GLU A 176 -27.81 -26.30 -19.09
C GLU A 176 -28.04 -24.89 -19.65
N TYR A 177 -27.72 -24.72 -20.94
CA TYR A 177 -27.83 -23.45 -21.63
C TYR A 177 -29.30 -23.13 -21.89
N ALA A 178 -30.00 -24.10 -22.48
CA ALA A 178 -31.42 -24.13 -22.81
C ALA A 178 -31.97 -25.55 -22.57
N PRO A 179 -33.31 -25.75 -22.49
CA PRO A 179 -33.88 -27.07 -22.22
C PRO A 179 -33.32 -28.18 -23.12
N GLY A 180 -32.55 -29.09 -22.52
CA GLY A 180 -31.91 -30.22 -23.21
C GLY A 180 -30.68 -29.89 -24.07
N ILE A 181 -30.06 -28.72 -23.89
CA ILE A 181 -28.82 -28.30 -24.57
C ILE A 181 -27.83 -27.79 -23.52
N THR A 182 -26.67 -28.42 -23.40
CA THR A 182 -25.62 -27.96 -22.49
C THR A 182 -24.70 -26.92 -23.15
N TYR A 183 -24.01 -26.13 -22.34
CA TYR A 183 -23.00 -25.18 -22.81
C TYR A 183 -21.87 -25.90 -23.55
N GLY A 184 -21.45 -27.07 -23.04
CA GLY A 184 -20.39 -27.88 -23.65
C GLY A 184 -20.74 -28.37 -25.04
N GLU A 185 -21.99 -28.80 -25.26
CA GLU A 185 -22.47 -29.24 -26.60
C GLU A 185 -22.39 -28.11 -27.64
N VAL A 186 -22.50 -26.86 -27.22
CA VAL A 186 -22.50 -25.69 -28.10
C VAL A 186 -21.10 -25.08 -28.26
N PHE A 187 -20.32 -24.99 -27.17
CA PHE A 187 -19.13 -24.13 -27.11
C PHE A 187 -17.81 -24.86 -26.79
N ALA A 188 -17.81 -26.11 -26.32
CA ALA A 188 -16.56 -26.78 -25.91
C ALA A 188 -15.57 -26.94 -27.08
N GLN A 189 -16.06 -27.25 -28.29
CA GLN A 189 -15.20 -27.33 -29.47
C GLN A 189 -14.58 -25.96 -29.82
N SER A 190 -15.35 -24.88 -29.68
CA SER A 190 -14.84 -23.53 -29.92
C SER A 190 -13.79 -23.14 -28.89
N GLU A 191 -13.99 -23.49 -27.62
CA GLU A 191 -13.02 -23.23 -26.56
C GLU A 191 -11.68 -23.95 -26.83
N TYR A 192 -11.74 -25.22 -27.25
CA TYR A 192 -10.55 -25.98 -27.62
C TYR A 192 -9.82 -25.36 -28.82
N GLU A 193 -10.52 -25.10 -29.93
CA GLU A 193 -9.90 -24.58 -31.16
C GLU A 193 -9.32 -23.18 -30.97
N MET A 194 -10.03 -22.31 -30.25
CA MET A 194 -9.55 -20.96 -29.98
C MET A 194 -8.40 -20.95 -28.97
N SER A 195 -8.41 -21.84 -27.97
CA SER A 195 -7.27 -22.01 -27.07
C SER A 195 -6.01 -22.39 -27.83
N ARG A 196 -6.12 -23.40 -28.70
CA ARG A 196 -5.02 -23.82 -29.58
C ARG A 196 -4.56 -22.69 -30.49
N TYR A 197 -5.49 -21.92 -31.06
CA TYR A 197 -5.12 -20.75 -31.85
C TYR A 197 -4.31 -19.74 -31.03
N TYR A 198 -4.80 -19.32 -29.85
CA TYR A 198 -4.15 -18.29 -29.04
C TYR A 198 -2.82 -18.73 -28.43
N LEU A 199 -2.69 -20.01 -28.06
CA LEU A 199 -1.50 -20.51 -27.37
C LEU A 199 -0.44 -21.08 -28.33
N ASP A 200 -0.87 -21.69 -29.44
CA ASP A 200 0.03 -22.46 -30.30
C ASP A 200 0.16 -21.87 -31.72
N ASP A 201 -0.97 -21.61 -32.38
CA ASP A 201 -1.02 -21.48 -33.84
C ASP A 201 -1.11 -20.01 -34.35
N ALA A 202 -1.36 -19.02 -33.47
CA ALA A 202 -1.45 -17.62 -33.89
C ALA A 202 -0.13 -17.13 -34.51
N ASP A 203 -0.21 -16.68 -35.77
CA ASP A 203 0.95 -16.16 -36.50
C ASP A 203 1.36 -14.78 -35.96
N LEU A 204 2.58 -14.70 -35.43
CA LEU A 204 3.08 -13.52 -34.73
C LEU A 204 3.31 -12.34 -35.66
N ASP A 205 3.86 -12.59 -36.86
CA ASP A 205 4.17 -11.53 -37.83
C ASP A 205 2.88 -10.89 -38.36
N THR A 206 1.86 -11.69 -38.63
CA THR A 206 0.53 -11.21 -39.04
C THR A 206 -0.10 -10.35 -37.95
N ASN A 207 -0.11 -10.82 -36.69
CA ASN A 207 -0.70 -10.05 -35.60
C ASN A 207 0.06 -8.74 -35.32
N ARG A 208 1.40 -8.74 -35.37
CA ARG A 208 2.18 -7.50 -35.29
C ARG A 208 1.82 -6.51 -36.40
N ALA A 209 1.74 -6.99 -37.65
CA ALA A 209 1.36 -6.15 -38.78
C ALA A 209 -0.08 -5.61 -38.68
N LEU A 210 -1.01 -6.39 -38.12
CA LEU A 210 -2.39 -5.96 -37.87
C LEU A 210 -2.45 -4.87 -36.80
N PHE A 211 -1.73 -5.04 -35.68
CA PHE A 211 -1.66 -4.03 -34.62
C PHE A 211 -1.21 -2.68 -35.17
N ASP A 212 -0.12 -2.65 -35.93
CA ASP A 212 0.41 -1.40 -36.52
C ASP A 212 -0.57 -0.75 -37.49
N ARG A 213 -1.22 -1.55 -38.34
CA ARG A 213 -2.22 -1.05 -39.31
C ARG A 213 -3.46 -0.51 -38.63
N PHE A 214 -3.96 -1.19 -37.60
CA PHE A 214 -5.12 -0.72 -36.83
C PHE A 214 -4.78 0.55 -36.05
N ALA A 215 -3.59 0.65 -35.45
CA ALA A 215 -3.15 1.86 -34.77
C ALA A 215 -3.01 3.05 -35.72
N ALA A 216 -2.46 2.83 -36.92
CA ALA A 216 -2.36 3.85 -37.97
C ALA A 216 -3.74 4.33 -38.44
N GLU A 217 -4.69 3.41 -38.63
CA GLU A 217 -6.05 3.75 -39.04
C GLU A 217 -6.83 4.48 -37.93
N ALA A 218 -6.69 4.05 -36.67
CA ALA A 218 -7.24 4.78 -35.52
C ALA A 218 -6.74 6.23 -35.49
N ARG A 219 -5.42 6.45 -35.67
CA ARG A 219 -4.82 7.79 -35.72
C ARG A 219 -5.40 8.62 -36.86
N ARG A 220 -5.48 8.05 -38.07
CA ARG A 220 -6.10 8.73 -39.24
C ARG A 220 -7.54 9.15 -38.97
N LEU A 221 -8.32 8.32 -38.26
CA LEU A 221 -9.72 8.61 -37.91
C LEU A 221 -9.85 9.68 -36.81
N VAL A 222 -8.90 9.72 -35.86
CA VAL A 222 -8.78 10.83 -34.90
C VAL A 222 -8.51 12.14 -35.63
N ASP A 223 -7.57 12.16 -36.58
CA ASP A 223 -7.24 13.35 -37.38
C ASP A 223 -8.45 13.86 -38.19
N LEU A 224 -9.33 12.95 -38.61
CA LEU A 224 -10.59 13.27 -39.30
C LEU A 224 -11.73 13.69 -38.36
N GLY A 225 -11.53 13.65 -37.05
CA GLY A 225 -12.57 14.02 -36.08
C GLY A 225 -13.71 12.99 -35.97
N LEU A 226 -13.42 11.71 -36.20
CA LEU A 226 -14.37 10.59 -36.15
C LEU A 226 -14.11 9.66 -34.95
N PRO A 227 -14.61 9.98 -33.74
CA PRO A 227 -14.23 9.27 -32.50
C PRO A 227 -14.73 7.83 -32.44
N VAL A 228 -15.96 7.56 -32.91
CA VAL A 228 -16.57 6.22 -32.85
C VAL A 228 -15.80 5.17 -33.68
N PRO A 229 -15.50 5.39 -34.98
CA PRO A 229 -14.71 4.43 -35.73
C PRO A 229 -13.26 4.40 -35.25
N ALA A 230 -12.67 5.53 -34.82
CA ALA A 230 -11.32 5.53 -34.24
C ALA A 230 -11.23 4.60 -33.02
N TYR A 231 -12.21 4.69 -32.10
CA TYR A 231 -12.28 3.80 -30.93
C TYR A 231 -12.41 2.34 -31.31
N THR A 232 -13.21 2.03 -32.34
CA THR A 232 -13.36 0.64 -32.82
C THR A 232 -12.03 0.05 -33.27
N TYR A 233 -11.17 0.84 -33.93
CA TYR A 233 -9.82 0.39 -34.28
C TYR A 233 -8.87 0.27 -33.09
N VAL A 234 -9.05 1.08 -32.04
CA VAL A 234 -8.33 0.89 -30.77
C VAL A 234 -8.69 -0.47 -30.14
N LEU A 235 -9.96 -0.88 -30.17
CA LEU A 235 -10.38 -2.20 -29.67
C LEU A 235 -9.71 -3.34 -30.45
N LYS A 236 -9.58 -3.19 -31.77
CA LYS A 236 -8.86 -4.16 -32.61
C LYS A 236 -7.37 -4.22 -32.27
N CYS A 237 -6.73 -3.09 -31.98
CA CYS A 237 -5.37 -3.08 -31.44
C CYS A 237 -5.31 -3.86 -30.12
N SER A 238 -6.27 -3.64 -29.22
CA SER A 238 -6.32 -4.33 -27.92
C SER A 238 -6.44 -5.83 -28.07
N HIS A 239 -7.35 -6.32 -28.92
CA HIS A 239 -7.48 -7.77 -29.13
C HIS A 239 -6.22 -8.36 -29.76
N THR A 240 -5.69 -7.73 -30.80
CA THR A 240 -4.45 -8.18 -31.47
C THR A 240 -3.27 -8.21 -30.52
N PHE A 241 -3.18 -7.22 -29.61
CA PHE A 241 -2.19 -7.20 -28.54
C PHE A 241 -2.37 -8.41 -27.60
N ASN A 242 -3.59 -8.70 -27.14
CA ASN A 242 -3.85 -9.83 -26.26
C ASN A 242 -3.48 -11.17 -26.92
N VAL A 243 -3.69 -11.33 -28.23
CA VAL A 243 -3.25 -12.52 -28.98
C VAL A 243 -1.73 -12.66 -28.94
N LEU A 244 -1.00 -11.55 -29.15
CA LEU A 244 0.46 -11.56 -29.08
C LEU A 244 0.97 -11.86 -27.65
N ASP A 245 0.27 -11.35 -26.63
CA ASP A 245 0.61 -11.56 -25.23
C ASP A 245 0.41 -13.02 -24.82
N ALA A 246 -0.72 -13.64 -25.19
CA ALA A 246 -1.02 -15.05 -24.96
C ALA A 246 0.01 -15.99 -25.62
N ARG A 247 0.52 -15.62 -26.80
CA ARG A 247 1.60 -16.35 -27.47
C ARG A 247 2.97 -16.19 -26.79
N GLY A 248 3.09 -15.37 -25.75
CA GLY A 248 4.36 -15.05 -25.08
C GLY A 248 5.32 -14.26 -25.96
N ALA A 249 4.80 -13.55 -26.97
CA ALA A 249 5.61 -12.86 -27.99
C ALA A 249 5.90 -11.39 -27.65
N ILE A 250 5.39 -10.89 -26.52
CA ILE A 250 5.49 -9.50 -26.11
C ILE A 250 6.53 -9.36 -24.98
N SER A 251 7.57 -8.57 -25.21
CA SER A 251 8.50 -8.16 -24.14
C SER A 251 7.84 -7.14 -23.20
N THR A 252 8.41 -6.94 -22.00
CA THR A 252 7.94 -5.88 -21.07
C THR A 252 8.00 -4.48 -21.72
N THR A 253 9.02 -4.22 -22.55
CA THR A 253 9.15 -2.99 -23.34
C THR A 253 8.07 -2.86 -24.41
N ASP A 254 7.81 -3.93 -25.18
CA ASP A 254 6.79 -3.95 -26.23
C ASP A 254 5.39 -3.77 -25.64
N ARG A 255 5.13 -4.39 -24.47
CA ARG A 255 3.89 -4.21 -23.70
C ARG A 255 3.70 -2.75 -23.34
N ALA A 256 4.74 -2.13 -22.77
CA ALA A 256 4.69 -0.71 -22.40
C ALA A 256 4.48 0.21 -23.63
N ALA A 257 5.11 -0.08 -24.76
CA ALA A 257 4.94 0.69 -26.00
C ALA A 257 3.53 0.55 -26.59
N SER A 258 3.00 -0.67 -26.62
CA SER A 258 1.66 -0.99 -27.11
C SER A 258 0.59 -0.32 -26.24
N PHE A 259 0.74 -0.42 -24.91
CA PHE A 259 -0.15 0.27 -23.96
C PHE A 259 -0.08 1.78 -24.09
N ARG A 260 1.12 2.38 -24.26
CA ARG A 260 1.22 3.82 -24.53
C ARG A 260 0.45 4.22 -25.78
N THR A 261 0.63 3.47 -26.87
CA THR A 261 -0.05 3.72 -28.15
C THR A 261 -1.57 3.67 -28.00
N MET A 262 -2.11 2.61 -27.41
CA MET A 262 -3.56 2.46 -27.20
C MET A 262 -4.11 3.52 -26.25
N ARG A 263 -3.38 3.84 -25.18
CA ARG A 263 -3.77 4.85 -24.20
C ARG A 263 -3.84 6.24 -24.81
N ASP A 264 -2.85 6.61 -25.61
CA ASP A 264 -2.81 7.92 -26.28
C ASP A 264 -3.96 8.06 -27.28
N LEU A 265 -4.20 7.03 -28.10
CA LEU A 265 -5.34 7.00 -29.02
C LEU A 265 -6.68 7.07 -28.28
N THR A 266 -6.85 6.30 -27.19
CA THR A 266 -8.08 6.32 -26.38
C THR A 266 -8.32 7.69 -25.77
N ARG A 267 -7.27 8.36 -25.28
CA ARG A 267 -7.35 9.72 -24.73
C ARG A 267 -7.80 10.73 -25.78
N GLU A 268 -7.24 10.67 -26.99
CA GLU A 268 -7.64 11.54 -28.09
C GLU A 268 -9.09 11.29 -28.52
N VAL A 269 -9.49 10.02 -28.62
CA VAL A 269 -10.88 9.59 -28.85
C VAL A 269 -11.81 10.16 -27.78
N ALA A 270 -11.46 10.08 -26.49
CA ALA A 270 -12.28 10.57 -25.39
C ALA A 270 -12.52 12.08 -25.48
N HIS A 271 -11.46 12.87 -25.73
CA HIS A 271 -11.60 14.32 -25.91
C HIS A 271 -12.42 14.69 -27.15
N LEU A 272 -12.24 13.96 -28.25
CA LEU A 272 -12.99 14.18 -29.47
C LEU A 272 -14.47 13.79 -29.31
N TRP A 273 -14.75 12.71 -28.57
CA TRP A 273 -16.10 12.31 -28.19
C TRP A 273 -16.78 13.40 -27.37
N LEU A 274 -16.14 13.88 -26.30
CA LEU A 274 -16.67 14.96 -25.45
C LEU A 274 -17.01 16.20 -26.28
N ARG A 275 -16.07 16.66 -27.12
CA ARG A 275 -16.30 17.79 -28.03
C ARG A 275 -17.52 17.56 -28.93
N ARG A 276 -17.65 16.35 -29.49
CA ARG A 276 -18.80 16.00 -30.34
C ARG A 276 -20.11 16.03 -29.56
N ARG A 277 -20.13 15.60 -28.30
CA ARG A 277 -21.32 15.67 -27.44
C ARG A 277 -21.71 17.12 -27.15
N GLU A 278 -20.74 17.99 -26.89
CA GLU A 278 -20.96 19.42 -26.70
C GLU A 278 -21.48 20.11 -27.97
N GLU A 279 -20.90 19.82 -29.14
CA GLU A 279 -21.37 20.34 -30.44
C GLU A 279 -22.82 19.96 -30.74
N LEU A 280 -23.25 18.77 -30.30
CA LEU A 280 -24.62 18.29 -30.42
C LEU A 280 -25.56 18.84 -29.33
N GLY A 281 -25.06 19.71 -28.45
CA GLY A 281 -25.84 20.33 -27.38
C GLY A 281 -26.21 19.38 -26.23
N LEU A 282 -25.44 18.31 -26.00
CA LEU A 282 -25.66 17.32 -24.94
C LEU A 282 -27.10 16.78 -24.94
N PRO A 283 -27.51 16.01 -25.97
CA PRO A 283 -28.92 15.67 -26.19
C PRO A 283 -29.58 14.82 -25.09
N LEU A 284 -28.82 14.20 -24.19
CA LEU A 284 -29.34 13.52 -22.99
C LEU A 284 -29.44 14.44 -21.76
N GLY A 285 -29.08 15.73 -21.90
CA GLY A 285 -29.06 16.71 -20.82
C GLY A 285 -27.78 16.67 -19.99
N ARG A 286 -27.83 17.30 -18.81
CA ARG A 286 -26.76 17.26 -17.82
C ARG A 286 -27.32 16.67 -16.55
N VAL A 287 -26.50 15.88 -15.86
CA VAL A 287 -26.79 15.46 -14.51
C VAL A 287 -26.63 16.66 -13.59
N GLU A 288 -27.68 16.97 -12.82
CA GLU A 288 -27.64 17.99 -11.79
C GLU A 288 -27.06 17.39 -10.50
N PRO A 289 -26.19 18.14 -9.77
CA PRO A 289 -25.71 17.70 -8.47
C PRO A 289 -26.85 17.46 -7.48
N LEU A 290 -26.65 16.55 -6.53
CA LEU A 290 -27.60 16.40 -5.43
C LEU A 290 -27.69 17.71 -4.62
N PRO A 291 -28.90 18.13 -4.23
CA PRO A 291 -29.05 19.29 -3.36
C PRO A 291 -28.42 19.00 -1.98
N PRO A 292 -27.94 20.03 -1.27
CA PRO A 292 -27.52 19.89 0.11
C PRO A 292 -28.65 19.32 0.98
N ALA A 293 -28.30 18.47 1.95
CA ALA A 293 -29.30 17.92 2.86
C ALA A 293 -29.91 19.02 3.74
N THR A 294 -31.10 18.75 4.28
CA THR A 294 -31.75 19.63 5.27
C THR A 294 -31.68 18.99 6.65
N ALA A 295 -31.41 19.79 7.69
CA ALA A 295 -31.35 19.31 9.07
C ALA A 295 -32.67 18.69 9.50
N ALA A 296 -32.59 17.59 10.26
CA ALA A 296 -33.75 16.88 10.78
C ALA A 296 -34.56 17.68 11.83
N GLY A 297 -33.98 18.71 12.45
CA GLY A 297 -34.62 19.49 13.50
C GLY A 297 -33.73 20.59 14.10
N PRO A 298 -34.20 21.31 15.14
CA PRO A 298 -33.39 22.28 15.87
C PRO A 298 -32.27 21.58 16.65
N VAL A 299 -31.25 22.35 17.05
CA VAL A 299 -30.17 21.84 17.90
C VAL A 299 -30.73 21.44 19.27
N PRO A 300 -30.50 20.20 19.75
CA PRO A 300 -31.05 19.74 21.01
C PRO A 300 -30.32 20.35 22.21
N VAL A 301 -31.06 20.53 23.30
CA VAL A 301 -30.54 20.99 24.59
C VAL A 301 -30.81 19.89 25.63
N THR A 302 -29.76 19.41 26.28
CA THR A 302 -29.87 18.41 27.35
C THR A 302 -29.83 19.06 28.73
N SER A 303 -30.49 18.44 29.70
CA SER A 303 -30.53 18.94 31.09
C SER A 303 -29.41 18.37 31.98
N GLY A 304 -28.64 17.40 31.50
CA GLY A 304 -27.57 16.72 32.23
C GLY A 304 -26.62 15.99 31.30
N PRO A 305 -25.58 15.33 31.84
CA PRO A 305 -24.63 14.58 31.04
C PRO A 305 -25.31 13.49 30.22
N ALA A 306 -24.88 13.33 28.96
CA ALA A 306 -25.45 12.34 28.05
C ALA A 306 -24.36 11.74 27.15
N THR A 307 -24.61 10.54 26.66
CA THR A 307 -23.77 9.91 25.64
C THR A 307 -24.02 10.56 24.28
N ALA A 308 -22.95 10.93 23.57
CA ALA A 308 -23.05 11.28 22.16
C ALA A 308 -22.64 10.10 21.27
N LEU A 309 -23.36 9.91 20.16
CA LEU A 309 -23.13 8.86 19.17
C LEU A 309 -22.99 9.49 17.79
N LEU A 310 -22.01 9.02 17.01
CA LEU A 310 -21.94 9.20 15.57
C LEU A 310 -21.72 7.84 14.90
N GLU A 311 -22.63 7.41 14.04
CA GLU A 311 -22.39 6.32 13.09
C GLU A 311 -22.23 6.90 11.69
N ILE A 312 -21.13 6.51 11.03
CA ILE A 312 -20.88 6.78 9.62
C ILE A 312 -21.03 5.46 8.88
N GLY A 313 -22.12 5.32 8.14
CA GLY A 313 -22.42 4.13 7.38
C GLY A 313 -21.90 4.20 5.95
N THR A 314 -21.20 3.17 5.51
CA THR A 314 -20.55 3.09 4.21
C THR A 314 -20.96 1.83 3.45
N GLU A 315 -20.67 1.80 2.16
CA GLU A 315 -20.44 0.52 1.47
C GLU A 315 -19.14 -0.14 2.02
N GLU A 316 -18.93 -1.43 1.76
CA GLU A 316 -17.89 -2.25 2.42
C GLU A 316 -16.47 -1.68 2.24
N LEU A 317 -15.87 -1.25 3.34
CA LEU A 317 -14.52 -0.73 3.41
C LEU A 317 -13.49 -1.85 3.24
N PRO A 318 -12.35 -1.54 2.60
CA PRO A 318 -11.17 -2.38 2.67
C PRO A 318 -10.70 -2.64 4.10
N PRO A 319 -10.27 -3.86 4.47
CA PRO A 319 -9.75 -4.16 5.80
C PRO A 319 -8.66 -3.20 6.28
N ALA A 320 -7.74 -2.83 5.37
CA ALA A 320 -6.66 -1.89 5.68
C ALA A 320 -7.15 -0.46 5.99
N GLU A 321 -8.28 -0.04 5.43
CA GLU A 321 -8.85 1.30 5.62
C GLU A 321 -9.72 1.38 6.88
N VAL A 322 -10.30 0.25 7.33
CA VAL A 322 -11.15 0.20 8.54
C VAL A 322 -10.41 0.73 9.77
N ALA A 323 -9.20 0.23 10.04
CA ALA A 323 -8.42 0.64 11.21
C ALA A 323 -7.93 2.09 11.10
N ALA A 324 -7.46 2.50 9.92
CA ALA A 324 -6.96 3.86 9.70
C ALA A 324 -8.08 4.91 9.85
N ALA A 325 -9.27 4.63 9.33
CA ALA A 325 -10.42 5.52 9.44
C ALA A 325 -10.93 5.64 10.88
N ALA A 326 -10.87 4.55 11.67
CA ALA A 326 -11.23 4.57 13.08
C ALA A 326 -10.37 5.56 13.87
N GLU A 327 -9.05 5.50 13.64
CA GLU A 327 -8.09 6.35 14.33
C GLU A 327 -8.24 7.81 13.92
N GLN A 328 -8.38 8.08 12.62
CA GLN A 328 -8.62 9.43 12.12
C GLN A 328 -9.90 10.05 12.69
N LEU A 329 -10.98 9.27 12.79
CA LEU A 329 -12.24 9.73 13.38
C LEU A 329 -12.05 10.06 14.87
N ARG A 330 -11.37 9.18 15.61
CA ARG A 330 -11.06 9.38 17.03
C ARG A 330 -10.25 10.65 17.26
N GLU A 331 -9.16 10.83 16.51
CA GLU A 331 -8.29 12.01 16.61
C GLU A 331 -9.03 13.30 16.24
N SER A 332 -9.77 13.30 15.13
CA SER A 332 -10.48 14.49 14.66
C SER A 332 -11.55 14.95 15.66
N VAL A 333 -12.31 14.02 16.25
CA VAL A 333 -13.33 14.37 17.25
C VAL A 333 -12.69 14.77 18.57
N THR A 334 -11.65 14.07 19.03
CA THR A 334 -10.94 14.42 20.26
C THR A 334 -10.35 15.82 20.15
N ALA A 335 -9.66 16.14 19.05
CA ALA A 335 -9.12 17.48 18.81
C ALA A 335 -10.21 18.56 18.74
N GLY A 336 -11.37 18.25 18.13
CA GLY A 336 -12.52 19.16 18.08
C GLY A 336 -13.13 19.43 19.45
N LEU A 337 -13.19 18.41 20.32
CA LEU A 337 -13.65 18.55 21.70
C LEU A 337 -12.63 19.27 22.59
N ASP A 338 -11.34 18.97 22.45
CA ASP A 338 -10.24 19.64 23.18
C ASP A 338 -10.14 21.13 22.84
N ALA A 339 -10.48 21.50 21.60
CA ALA A 339 -10.57 22.90 21.17
C ALA A 339 -11.82 23.62 21.73
N SER A 340 -12.76 22.87 22.32
CA SER A 340 -13.94 23.38 23.00
C SER A 340 -13.71 23.44 24.51
N LEU A 341 -14.65 24.02 25.26
CA LEU A 341 -14.65 23.93 26.73
C LEU A 341 -15.66 22.87 27.23
N LEU A 342 -16.19 22.06 26.32
CA LEU A 342 -17.24 21.09 26.64
C LEU A 342 -16.64 19.94 27.43
N GLY A 343 -17.05 19.76 28.69
CA GLY A 343 -16.63 18.59 29.45
C GLY A 343 -17.18 17.30 28.82
N HIS A 344 -16.36 16.27 28.71
CA HIS A 344 -16.76 14.96 28.23
C HIS A 344 -15.95 13.85 28.90
N GLY A 345 -16.47 12.64 28.84
CA GLY A 345 -15.80 11.41 29.24
C GLY A 345 -15.00 10.80 28.10
N GLU A 346 -14.88 9.47 28.11
CA GLU A 346 -14.08 8.73 27.13
C GLU A 346 -14.66 8.80 25.71
N VAL A 347 -13.77 8.97 24.72
CA VAL A 347 -14.06 8.87 23.29
C VAL A 347 -13.65 7.48 22.81
N ARG A 348 -14.62 6.68 22.36
CA ARG A 348 -14.39 5.34 21.81
C ARG A 348 -14.83 5.27 20.37
N VAL A 349 -14.10 4.49 19.57
CA VAL A 349 -14.48 4.18 18.19
C VAL A 349 -14.50 2.66 18.01
N ALA A 350 -15.60 2.15 17.49
CA ALA A 350 -15.74 0.78 17.05
C ALA A 350 -16.06 0.76 15.55
N THR A 351 -15.70 -0.33 14.88
CA THR A 351 -15.81 -0.41 13.43
C THR A 351 -16.31 -1.76 12.97
N THR A 352 -16.93 -1.78 11.80
CA THR A 352 -17.20 -2.97 11.00
C THR A 352 -16.84 -2.65 9.54
N PRO A 353 -16.89 -3.61 8.60
CA PRO A 353 -16.68 -3.33 7.17
C PRO A 353 -17.61 -2.23 6.63
N ARG A 354 -18.79 -2.02 7.21
CA ARG A 354 -19.81 -1.09 6.68
C ARG A 354 -20.06 0.13 7.55
N ARG A 355 -19.32 0.30 8.66
CA ARG A 355 -19.55 1.44 9.56
C ARG A 355 -18.36 1.80 10.45
N LEU A 356 -18.28 3.09 10.76
CA LEU A 356 -17.49 3.66 11.84
C LEU A 356 -18.44 4.20 12.90
N VAL A 357 -18.29 3.77 14.15
CA VAL A 357 -19.18 4.15 15.27
C VAL A 357 -18.35 4.81 16.35
N LEU A 358 -18.55 6.11 16.54
CA LEU A 358 -17.93 6.89 17.61
C LEU A 358 -18.93 7.13 18.73
N THR A 359 -18.49 6.89 19.97
CA THR A 359 -19.26 7.16 21.19
C THR A 359 -18.44 8.05 22.12
N VAL A 360 -19.05 9.11 22.64
CA VAL A 360 -18.46 10.00 23.65
C VAL A 360 -19.30 9.92 24.92
N ALA A 361 -18.72 9.42 26.01
CA ALA A 361 -19.41 9.31 27.29
C ALA A 361 -19.53 10.67 28.00
N ASP A 362 -20.49 10.79 28.92
CA ASP A 362 -20.60 11.88 29.90
C ASP A 362 -20.46 13.32 29.35
N VAL A 363 -20.97 13.56 28.14
CA VAL A 363 -20.92 14.90 27.52
C VAL A 363 -21.78 15.85 28.33
N GLN A 364 -21.14 16.87 28.91
CA GLN A 364 -21.81 17.89 29.71
C GLN A 364 -22.78 18.70 28.85
N PRO A 365 -23.92 19.16 29.39
CA PRO A 365 -24.98 19.80 28.60
C PRO A 365 -24.56 21.15 27.97
N VAL A 366 -23.58 21.83 28.55
CA VAL A 366 -23.13 23.17 28.13
C VAL A 366 -21.66 23.37 28.50
N GLU A 367 -20.94 24.14 27.69
CA GLU A 367 -19.62 24.65 28.05
C GLU A 367 -19.72 25.55 29.30
N PRO A 368 -18.69 25.60 30.17
CA PRO A 368 -18.65 26.57 31.24
C PRO A 368 -18.63 27.98 30.66
N GLY A 369 -19.47 28.87 31.19
CA GLY A 369 -19.47 30.27 30.81
C GLY A 369 -18.11 30.93 31.09
N THR A 370 -17.68 31.81 30.19
CA THR A 370 -16.40 32.53 30.36
C THR A 370 -16.66 33.99 30.69
N THR A 371 -15.89 34.50 31.64
CA THR A 371 -15.95 35.91 32.03
C THR A 371 -14.99 36.70 31.15
N LYS A 372 -15.53 37.58 30.30
CA LYS A 372 -14.74 38.46 29.44
C LYS A 372 -14.74 39.88 30.01
N VAL A 373 -13.55 40.42 30.20
CA VAL A 373 -13.35 41.81 30.65
C VAL A 373 -13.05 42.67 29.44
N ASP A 374 -14.03 43.48 29.01
CA ASP A 374 -13.83 44.45 27.94
C ASP A 374 -13.23 45.73 28.53
N ARG A 375 -12.02 46.09 28.08
CA ARG A 375 -11.31 47.28 28.54
C ARG A 375 -11.77 48.55 27.81
N GLY A 376 -12.05 49.58 28.59
CA GLY A 376 -12.49 50.89 28.14
C GLY A 376 -11.41 51.98 28.27
N PRO A 377 -11.80 53.25 28.13
CA PRO A 377 -10.88 54.38 28.30
C PRO A 377 -10.31 54.46 29.72
N ARG A 378 -9.27 55.30 29.93
CA ARG A 378 -8.74 55.55 31.28
C ARG A 378 -9.84 56.09 32.19
N ALA A 379 -9.84 55.73 33.47
CA ALA A 379 -10.84 56.18 34.44
C ALA A 379 -10.92 57.72 34.49
N SER A 380 -9.77 58.41 34.36
CA SER A 380 -9.68 59.87 34.28
C SER A 380 -10.28 60.48 33.00
N LEU A 381 -10.50 59.68 31.97
CA LEU A 381 -11.20 60.08 30.75
C LEU A 381 -12.67 59.62 30.76
N ALA A 382 -13.01 58.62 31.56
CA ALA A 382 -14.36 58.05 31.65
C ALA A 382 -15.26 58.81 32.64
N TYR A 383 -14.68 59.39 33.70
CA TYR A 383 -15.37 60.19 34.71
C TYR A 383 -14.81 61.61 34.78
N ASP A 384 -15.67 62.60 35.04
CA ASP A 384 -15.26 63.98 35.30
C ASP A 384 -14.94 64.22 36.79
N ALA A 385 -14.57 65.46 37.14
CA ALA A 385 -14.17 65.84 38.50
C ALA A 385 -15.30 65.75 39.53
N ASP A 386 -16.56 65.74 39.09
CA ASP A 386 -17.75 65.60 39.95
C ASP A 386 -18.21 64.14 40.05
N GLY A 387 -17.48 63.21 39.41
CA GLY A 387 -17.78 61.78 39.40
C GLY A 387 -18.83 61.35 38.38
N ALA A 388 -19.26 62.23 37.48
CA ALA A 388 -20.23 61.91 36.43
C ALA A 388 -19.54 61.36 35.17
N LEU A 389 -20.26 60.52 34.40
CA LEU A 389 -19.75 59.95 33.15
C LEU A 389 -19.51 61.02 32.10
N THR A 390 -18.29 61.05 31.56
CA THR A 390 -17.95 61.90 30.41
C THR A 390 -18.56 61.32 29.11
N LYS A 391 -18.46 62.07 28.01
CA LYS A 391 -18.80 61.57 26.66
C LYS A 391 -18.05 60.29 26.29
N ALA A 392 -16.81 60.11 26.75
CA ALA A 392 -16.02 58.91 26.47
C ALA A 392 -16.49 57.71 27.30
N GLY A 393 -16.82 57.91 28.58
CA GLY A 393 -17.41 56.86 29.43
C GLY A 393 -18.80 56.44 28.95
N ALA A 394 -19.69 57.40 28.66
CA ALA A 394 -21.03 57.14 28.14
C ALA A 394 -21.02 56.56 26.71
N GLY A 395 -20.00 56.86 25.91
CA GLY A 395 -19.77 56.25 24.60
C GLY A 395 -19.36 54.78 24.71
N PHE A 396 -18.49 54.45 25.66
CA PHE A 396 -18.06 53.08 25.94
C PHE A 396 -19.20 52.20 26.48
N LEU A 397 -20.03 52.72 27.39
CA LEU A 397 -21.25 52.03 27.86
C LEU A 397 -22.20 51.70 26.71
N ARG A 398 -22.50 52.68 25.85
CA ARG A 398 -23.41 52.47 24.71
C ARG A 398 -22.87 51.50 23.68
N SER A 399 -21.56 51.51 23.39
CA SER A 399 -20.98 50.57 22.41
C SER A 399 -20.96 49.12 22.92
N ARG A 400 -21.12 48.92 24.22
CA ARG A 400 -21.19 47.60 24.87
C ARG A 400 -22.57 47.23 25.40
N GLY A 401 -23.57 48.12 25.27
CA GLY A 401 -24.94 47.89 25.70
C GLY A 401 -25.09 47.65 27.21
N ALA A 402 -24.22 48.25 28.04
CA ALA A 402 -24.18 48.03 29.49
C ALA A 402 -24.73 49.23 30.28
N GLU A 403 -25.14 48.99 31.52
CA GLU A 403 -25.53 50.03 32.48
C GLU A 403 -24.31 50.57 33.24
N GLU A 404 -24.38 51.80 33.74
CA GLU A 404 -23.30 52.41 34.53
C GLU A 404 -22.93 51.59 35.79
N SER A 405 -23.91 50.87 36.35
CA SER A 405 -23.75 49.95 37.48
C SER A 405 -22.81 48.76 37.19
N GLN A 406 -22.51 48.48 35.91
CA GLN A 406 -21.67 47.36 35.46
C GLN A 406 -20.22 47.77 35.15
N LEU A 407 -19.86 49.05 35.35
CA LEU A 407 -18.49 49.54 35.15
C LEU A 407 -17.60 49.16 36.34
N GLY A 408 -16.62 48.30 36.07
CA GLY A 408 -15.49 48.04 36.94
C GLY A 408 -14.33 48.98 36.64
N ARG A 409 -13.28 48.89 37.46
CA ARG A 409 -11.98 49.55 37.21
C ARG A 409 -10.86 48.53 37.34
N VAL A 410 -9.88 48.59 36.45
CA VAL A 410 -8.66 47.77 36.54
C VAL A 410 -7.43 48.67 36.45
N THR A 411 -6.45 48.42 37.32
CA THR A 411 -5.17 49.14 37.32
C THR A 411 -4.15 48.32 36.55
N GLU A 412 -3.64 48.89 35.45
CA GLU A 412 -2.57 48.30 34.64
C GLU A 412 -1.43 49.31 34.52
N GLY A 413 -0.29 49.02 35.15
CA GLY A 413 0.82 49.96 35.27
C GLY A 413 0.45 51.17 36.14
N GLU A 414 0.76 52.39 35.67
CA GLU A 414 0.45 53.65 36.38
C GLU A 414 -0.95 54.21 36.05
N HIS A 415 -1.79 53.44 35.34
CA HIS A 415 -3.05 53.95 34.81
C HIS A 415 -4.23 53.04 35.18
N GLU A 416 -5.33 53.67 35.63
CA GLU A 416 -6.61 53.01 35.90
C GLU A 416 -7.50 53.11 34.66
N TYR A 417 -8.12 51.99 34.25
CA TYR A 417 -9.04 51.90 33.12
C TYR A 417 -10.42 51.47 33.59
N VAL A 418 -11.49 52.01 32.99
CA VAL A 418 -12.82 51.44 33.17
C VAL A 418 -12.94 50.14 32.40
N THR A 419 -13.63 49.16 32.97
CA THR A 419 -13.85 47.84 32.38
C THR A 419 -15.32 47.46 32.49
N ILE A 420 -15.79 46.60 31.58
CA ILE A 420 -17.08 45.93 31.71
C ILE A 420 -16.79 44.44 31.73
N THR A 421 -17.20 43.79 32.81
CA THR A 421 -17.13 42.34 32.94
C THR A 421 -18.45 41.78 32.42
N ARG A 422 -18.39 40.99 31.34
CA ARG A 422 -19.55 40.26 30.83
C ARG A 422 -19.32 38.76 30.92
N THR A 423 -20.37 38.04 31.27
CA THR A 423 -20.40 36.59 31.15
C THR A 423 -20.82 36.25 29.72
N VAL A 424 -19.97 35.52 29.01
CA VAL A 424 -20.33 34.88 27.75
C VAL A 424 -20.86 33.50 28.11
N GLU A 425 -22.14 33.26 27.82
CA GLU A 425 -22.74 31.94 28.01
C GLU A 425 -22.03 30.91 27.12
N GLY A 426 -21.77 29.72 27.68
CA GLY A 426 -21.16 28.63 26.94
C GLY A 426 -22.12 28.09 25.88
N ARG A 427 -21.57 27.51 24.80
CA ARG A 427 -22.38 26.86 23.78
C ARG A 427 -22.98 25.58 24.35
N SER A 428 -24.17 25.21 23.85
CA SER A 428 -24.77 23.93 24.23
C SER A 428 -23.97 22.75 23.67
N ALA A 429 -24.07 21.58 24.30
CA ALA A 429 -23.47 20.35 23.78
C ALA A 429 -23.89 20.07 22.34
N GLY A 430 -25.19 20.27 22.03
CA GLY A 430 -25.73 20.09 20.69
C GLY A 430 -25.07 21.01 19.66
N GLU A 431 -24.80 22.28 20.00
CA GLU A 431 -24.15 23.23 19.09
C GLU A 431 -22.70 22.84 18.81
N VAL A 432 -21.94 22.48 19.85
CA VAL A 432 -20.54 22.08 19.72
C VAL A 432 -20.43 20.78 18.93
N LEU A 433 -21.18 19.75 19.32
CA LEU A 433 -21.12 18.44 18.70
C LEU A 433 -21.59 18.46 17.24
N THR A 434 -22.62 19.24 16.91
CA THR A 434 -23.09 19.34 15.52
C THR A 434 -21.97 19.80 14.58
N GLY A 435 -21.16 20.78 15.01
CA GLY A 435 -20.00 21.24 14.26
C GLY A 435 -18.87 20.21 14.23
N VAL A 436 -18.44 19.75 15.40
CA VAL A 436 -17.31 18.80 15.54
C VAL A 436 -17.53 17.51 14.77
N LEU A 437 -18.72 16.90 14.90
CA LEU A 437 -19.04 15.66 14.21
C LEU A 437 -19.14 15.88 12.69
N GLY A 438 -19.75 16.97 12.25
CA GLY A 438 -19.83 17.29 10.82
C GLY A 438 -18.44 17.48 10.19
N ASP A 439 -17.56 18.19 10.88
CA ASP A 439 -16.18 18.41 10.40
C ASP A 439 -15.35 17.12 10.39
N ALA A 440 -15.56 16.24 11.38
CA ALA A 440 -14.92 14.93 11.41
C ALA A 440 -15.33 14.05 10.21
N VAL A 441 -16.61 14.05 9.80
CA VAL A 441 -17.03 13.32 8.58
C VAL A 441 -16.41 13.95 7.33
N ARG A 442 -16.37 15.29 7.23
CA ARG A 442 -15.77 16.00 6.08
C ARG A 442 -14.26 15.80 5.96
N SER A 443 -13.58 15.60 7.08
CA SER A 443 -12.12 15.46 7.14
C SER A 443 -11.64 14.04 6.86
N LEU A 444 -12.54 13.04 6.80
CA LEU A 444 -12.19 11.65 6.52
C LEU A 444 -11.45 11.51 5.19
N ARG A 445 -10.29 10.85 5.21
CA ARG A 445 -9.46 10.58 4.03
C ARG A 445 -8.92 9.16 4.11
N SER A 446 -8.68 8.58 2.95
CA SER A 446 -8.09 7.25 2.77
C SER A 446 -6.81 7.30 1.95
N SER A 447 -6.10 6.18 1.85
CA SER A 447 -4.92 6.05 0.98
C SER A 447 -5.28 6.29 -0.50
N ARG A 448 -6.50 5.90 -0.90
CA ARG A 448 -7.10 6.15 -2.21
C ARG A 448 -8.55 6.56 -2.06
N ASN A 449 -8.84 7.83 -2.35
CA ASN A 449 -10.19 8.36 -2.28
C ASN A 449 -10.91 8.21 -3.63
N MET A 450 -12.18 7.85 -3.58
CA MET A 450 -13.09 7.87 -4.72
C MET A 450 -14.18 8.92 -4.54
N ARG A 451 -14.72 9.38 -5.68
CA ARG A 451 -15.95 10.15 -5.77
C ARG A 451 -17.11 9.23 -6.11
N TRP A 452 -18.31 9.61 -5.69
CA TRP A 452 -19.60 9.04 -6.11
C TRP A 452 -20.56 10.19 -6.40
N ASN A 453 -21.87 9.95 -6.47
CA ASN A 453 -22.85 11.00 -6.75
C ASN A 453 -23.12 11.92 -5.54
N ASP A 454 -22.06 12.32 -4.80
CA ASP A 454 -22.11 13.34 -3.76
C ASP A 454 -21.27 14.57 -4.21
N PRO A 455 -21.75 15.81 -3.99
CA PRO A 455 -21.11 17.00 -4.54
C PRO A 455 -19.80 17.41 -3.85
N GLU A 456 -19.53 16.97 -2.62
CA GLU A 456 -18.36 17.42 -1.84
C GLU A 456 -17.52 16.27 -1.26
N LEU A 457 -18.14 15.14 -0.94
CA LEU A 457 -17.50 14.06 -0.23
C LEU A 457 -16.65 13.17 -1.14
N THR A 458 -15.49 12.80 -0.61
CA THR A 458 -14.61 11.77 -1.16
C THR A 458 -14.09 10.93 -0.01
N PHE A 459 -14.03 9.62 -0.21
CA PHE A 459 -13.58 8.68 0.81
C PHE A 459 -13.20 7.34 0.16
N SER A 460 -12.78 6.35 0.95
CA SER A 460 -12.42 5.03 0.44
C SER A 460 -13.61 4.37 -0.26
N ARG A 461 -14.82 4.51 0.29
CA ARG A 461 -16.09 4.01 -0.27
C ARG A 461 -17.23 5.00 0.00
N PRO A 462 -18.34 4.94 -0.77
CA PRO A 462 -19.46 5.86 -0.58
C PRO A 462 -20.01 5.83 0.84
N ILE A 463 -20.18 7.00 1.45
CA ILE A 463 -20.92 7.17 2.70
C ILE A 463 -22.41 7.23 2.34
N ARG A 464 -23.22 6.35 2.94
CA ARG A 464 -24.62 6.12 2.58
C ARG A 464 -25.61 6.57 3.64
N TRP A 465 -25.25 6.56 4.93
CA TRP A 465 -26.10 7.08 6.00
C TRP A 465 -25.28 7.63 7.16
N LEU A 466 -25.92 8.49 7.96
CA LEU A 466 -25.37 9.05 9.19
C LEU A 466 -26.40 8.89 10.32
N VAL A 467 -25.96 8.38 11.47
CA VAL A 467 -26.73 8.47 12.73
C VAL A 467 -25.97 9.39 13.66
N ALA A 468 -26.62 10.42 14.20
CA ALA A 468 -25.99 11.29 15.19
C ALA A 468 -26.96 11.60 16.32
N LEU A 469 -26.66 11.14 17.52
CA LEU A 469 -27.53 11.26 18.70
C LEU A 469 -26.78 11.89 19.88
N LEU A 470 -27.49 12.66 20.70
CA LEU A 470 -27.08 13.07 22.04
C LEU A 470 -28.15 12.60 23.03
N GLY A 471 -27.84 11.53 23.77
CA GLY A 471 -28.85 10.80 24.53
C GLY A 471 -29.92 10.22 23.59
N THR A 472 -31.13 10.75 23.62
CA THR A 472 -32.27 10.33 22.76
C THR A 472 -32.56 11.30 21.61
N GLU A 473 -31.88 12.45 21.59
CA GLU A 473 -32.14 13.53 20.66
C GLU A 473 -31.23 13.44 19.44
N VAL A 474 -31.76 13.74 18.26
CA VAL A 474 -30.97 13.75 17.02
C VAL A 474 -30.15 15.04 16.93
N LEU A 475 -28.86 14.91 16.70
CA LEU A 475 -27.99 16.04 16.38
C LEU A 475 -28.18 16.42 14.91
N PRO A 476 -28.45 17.71 14.57
CA PRO A 476 -28.71 18.15 13.21
C PRO A 476 -27.43 18.28 12.36
N VAL A 477 -26.63 17.22 12.34
CA VAL A 477 -25.40 17.13 11.53
C VAL A 477 -25.79 17.02 10.06
N ILE A 478 -25.28 17.96 9.25
CA ILE A 478 -25.39 17.92 7.79
C ILE A 478 -23.99 17.87 7.22
N VAL A 479 -23.77 16.99 6.26
CA VAL A 479 -22.52 16.85 5.53
C VAL A 479 -22.86 16.66 4.06
N SER A 480 -22.61 17.67 3.23
CA SER A 480 -22.92 17.63 1.80
C SER A 480 -24.40 17.29 1.55
N SER A 481 -24.68 16.19 0.83
CA SER A 481 -26.02 15.70 0.55
C SER A 481 -26.62 14.80 1.65
N LEU A 482 -25.87 14.53 2.72
CA LEU A 482 -26.27 13.67 3.84
C LEU A 482 -26.73 14.48 5.06
N ALA A 483 -27.84 14.08 5.66
CA ALA A 483 -28.30 14.55 6.96
C ALA A 483 -28.30 13.37 7.95
N ALA A 484 -27.80 13.62 9.15
CA ALA A 484 -27.87 12.63 10.22
C ALA A 484 -29.31 12.46 10.71
N GLY A 485 -29.65 11.21 11.01
CA GLY A 485 -30.92 10.81 11.59
C GLY A 485 -30.74 9.83 12.74
N ARG A 486 -31.76 8.98 12.93
CA ARG A 486 -31.75 7.89 13.91
C ARG A 486 -31.73 6.49 13.28
N THR A 487 -31.88 6.41 11.97
CA THR A 487 -32.03 5.14 11.26
C THR A 487 -30.65 4.59 10.90
N THR A 488 -30.35 3.40 11.40
CA THR A 488 -29.16 2.63 11.04
C THR A 488 -29.52 1.48 10.10
N ARG A 489 -28.51 0.86 9.49
CA ARG A 489 -28.66 -0.31 8.61
C ARG A 489 -28.03 -1.54 9.24
N VAL A 490 -28.72 -2.68 9.17
CA VAL A 490 -28.23 -3.99 9.66
C VAL A 490 -27.80 -4.87 8.48
N LEU A 491 -27.63 -6.19 8.70
CA LEU A 491 -27.30 -7.14 7.63
C LEU A 491 -28.35 -7.06 6.49
N ARG A 492 -27.91 -7.12 5.24
CA ARG A 492 -28.81 -6.99 4.06
C ARG A 492 -29.81 -8.15 3.88
N THR A 493 -29.54 -9.28 4.53
CA THR A 493 -30.40 -10.46 4.60
C THR A 493 -31.43 -10.37 5.74
N ALA A 494 -31.36 -9.34 6.60
CA ALA A 494 -32.38 -9.12 7.60
C ALA A 494 -33.74 -8.81 6.94
N ALA A 495 -34.82 -9.35 7.51
CA ALA A 495 -36.18 -9.10 7.03
C ALA A 495 -36.52 -7.60 6.96
N GLN A 496 -35.93 -6.81 7.86
CA GLN A 496 -35.95 -5.35 7.82
C GLN A 496 -34.51 -4.83 7.98
N ALA A 497 -33.93 -4.36 6.88
CA ALA A 497 -32.53 -3.92 6.83
C ALA A 497 -32.29 -2.52 7.41
N GLU A 498 -33.33 -1.72 7.63
CA GLU A 498 -33.25 -0.38 8.22
C GLU A 498 -34.03 -0.33 9.55
N VAL A 499 -33.36 0.07 10.63
CA VAL A 499 -33.92 0.08 11.99
C VAL A 499 -33.59 1.39 12.71
N ASP A 500 -34.48 1.85 13.58
CA ASP A 500 -34.31 3.09 14.31
C ASP A 500 -33.62 2.89 15.66
N VAL A 501 -32.61 3.71 15.92
CA VAL A 501 -31.87 3.83 17.17
C VAL A 501 -32.58 4.85 18.05
N ARG A 502 -33.11 4.45 19.21
CA ARG A 502 -33.87 5.34 20.10
C ARG A 502 -32.97 6.18 21.00
N SER A 503 -31.80 5.66 21.38
CA SER A 503 -30.80 6.40 22.15
C SER A 503 -29.37 6.00 21.78
N ALA A 504 -28.42 6.90 22.06
CA ALA A 504 -27.00 6.63 21.89
C ALA A 504 -26.54 5.38 22.67
N ASP A 505 -27.06 5.17 23.88
CA ASP A 505 -26.66 4.09 24.78
C ASP A 505 -27.18 2.70 24.34
N GLU A 506 -28.27 2.62 23.57
CA GLU A 506 -28.81 1.33 23.10
C GLU A 506 -28.20 0.86 21.78
N HIS A 507 -27.47 1.71 21.06
CA HIS A 507 -27.01 1.46 19.69
C HIS A 507 -26.28 0.13 19.51
N ALA A 508 -25.25 -0.12 20.32
CA ALA A 508 -24.46 -1.36 20.22
C ALA A 508 -25.30 -2.61 20.54
N THR A 509 -26.24 -2.50 21.49
CA THR A 509 -27.15 -3.60 21.86
C THR A 509 -28.14 -3.87 20.73
N LEU A 510 -28.71 -2.83 20.12
CA LEU A 510 -29.61 -2.96 18.97
C LEU A 510 -28.92 -3.63 17.79
N LEU A 511 -27.68 -3.23 17.48
CA LEU A 511 -26.90 -3.88 16.42
C LEU A 511 -26.69 -5.37 16.72
N LEU A 512 -26.36 -5.73 17.97
CA LEU A 512 -26.17 -7.12 18.36
C LEU A 512 -27.47 -7.94 18.30
N GLU A 513 -28.62 -7.35 18.67
CA GLU A 513 -29.95 -7.99 18.52
C GLU A 513 -30.28 -8.29 17.05
N HIS A 514 -29.72 -7.50 16.14
CA HIS A 514 -29.77 -7.69 14.70
C HIS A 514 -28.50 -8.34 14.13
N ASP A 515 -27.84 -9.17 14.94
CA ASP A 515 -26.73 -10.02 14.54
C ASP A 515 -25.44 -9.29 14.12
N VAL A 516 -25.34 -7.98 14.28
CA VAL A 516 -24.13 -7.20 13.97
C VAL A 516 -23.24 -7.10 15.21
N VAL A 517 -22.10 -7.79 15.20
CA VAL A 517 -21.13 -7.75 16.29
C VAL A 517 -20.22 -6.54 16.08
N LEU A 518 -20.51 -5.43 16.75
CA LEU A 518 -19.77 -4.16 16.56
C LEU A 518 -18.32 -4.21 17.09
N ASP A 519 -18.10 -4.86 18.24
CA ASP A 519 -16.77 -4.93 18.85
C ASP A 519 -15.81 -5.83 18.06
N ARG A 520 -14.72 -5.22 17.58
CA ARG A 520 -13.73 -5.90 16.72
C ARG A 520 -13.06 -7.08 17.43
N GLN A 521 -12.72 -6.91 18.72
CA GLN A 521 -12.05 -7.97 19.48
C GLN A 521 -12.98 -9.18 19.69
N SER A 522 -14.26 -8.93 19.94
CA SER A 522 -15.30 -9.97 20.05
C SER A 522 -15.48 -10.71 18.73
N ARG A 523 -15.51 -10.02 17.59
CA ARG A 523 -15.54 -10.68 16.26
C ARG A 523 -14.32 -11.56 16.05
N ARG A 524 -13.12 -11.04 16.32
CA ARG A 524 -11.86 -11.79 16.23
C ARG A 524 -11.90 -13.06 17.08
N GLN A 525 -12.35 -12.94 18.32
CA GLN A 525 -12.44 -14.08 19.24
C GLN A 525 -13.42 -15.14 18.74
N GLN A 526 -14.58 -14.75 18.21
CA GLN A 526 -15.55 -15.68 17.62
C GLN A 526 -14.96 -16.44 16.43
N ILE A 527 -14.20 -15.76 15.56
CA ILE A 527 -13.48 -16.39 14.44
C ILE A 527 -12.48 -17.42 14.95
N VAL A 528 -11.61 -17.01 15.88
CA VAL A 528 -10.54 -17.87 16.42
C VAL A 528 -11.13 -19.10 17.13
N ASP A 529 -12.09 -18.90 18.02
CA ASP A 529 -12.70 -20.00 18.78
C ASP A 529 -13.48 -20.94 17.87
N GLY A 530 -14.22 -20.41 16.89
CA GLY A 530 -14.94 -21.22 15.92
C GLY A 530 -13.99 -22.02 15.03
N ALA A 531 -12.94 -21.40 14.52
CA ALA A 531 -11.93 -22.06 13.70
C ALA A 531 -11.20 -23.16 14.48
N HIS A 532 -10.80 -22.92 15.74
CA HIS A 532 -10.20 -23.94 16.58
C HIS A 532 -11.13 -25.12 16.83
N ARG A 533 -12.39 -24.86 17.21
CA ARG A 533 -13.37 -25.94 17.44
C ARG A 533 -13.53 -26.80 16.20
N LEU A 534 -13.71 -26.18 15.03
CA LEU A 534 -13.90 -26.89 13.76
C LEU A 534 -12.64 -27.66 13.34
N ALA A 535 -11.46 -27.05 13.44
CA ALA A 535 -10.20 -27.72 13.16
C ALA A 535 -9.98 -28.96 14.03
N THR A 536 -10.34 -28.89 15.32
CA THR A 536 -10.26 -30.07 16.22
C THR A 536 -11.16 -31.21 15.75
N THR A 537 -12.34 -30.92 15.20
CA THR A 537 -13.20 -31.97 14.61
C THR A 537 -12.60 -32.64 13.37
N ALA A 538 -11.69 -31.95 12.67
CA ALA A 538 -10.91 -32.48 11.56
C ALA A 538 -9.62 -33.20 12.01
N GLY A 539 -9.34 -33.25 13.31
CA GLY A 539 -8.12 -33.87 13.84
C GLY A 539 -6.89 -32.97 13.79
N GLY A 540 -7.06 -31.65 13.69
CA GLY A 540 -5.95 -30.69 13.64
C GLY A 540 -6.24 -29.39 14.38
N ARG A 541 -5.44 -28.37 14.06
CA ARG A 541 -5.50 -27.01 14.61
C ARG A 541 -5.29 -25.97 13.52
N VAL A 542 -5.71 -24.74 13.76
CA VAL A 542 -5.27 -23.58 12.98
C VAL A 542 -4.02 -23.01 13.64
N ASP A 543 -2.97 -22.81 12.85
CA ASP A 543 -1.74 -22.16 13.32
C ASP A 543 -1.91 -20.63 13.32
N LEU A 544 -2.36 -20.08 14.45
CA LEU A 544 -2.70 -18.66 14.57
C LEU A 544 -1.52 -17.72 14.30
N ASP A 545 -0.30 -18.11 14.65
CA ASP A 545 0.89 -17.27 14.40
C ASP A 545 1.16 -17.20 12.90
N ALA A 546 1.04 -18.33 12.21
CA ALA A 546 1.17 -18.38 10.76
C ALA A 546 0.05 -17.60 10.03
N VAL A 547 -1.17 -17.53 10.58
CA VAL A 547 -2.34 -16.90 9.93
C VAL A 547 -2.83 -15.61 10.58
N ALA A 548 -2.07 -15.00 11.50
CA ALA A 548 -2.52 -13.83 12.26
C ALA A 548 -3.05 -12.70 11.36
N ALA A 549 -2.29 -12.33 10.32
CA ALA A 549 -2.70 -11.30 9.37
C ALA A 549 -3.99 -11.65 8.62
N THR A 550 -4.20 -12.92 8.28
CA THR A 550 -5.43 -13.40 7.61
C THR A 550 -6.62 -13.33 8.56
N VAL A 551 -6.44 -13.65 9.85
CA VAL A 551 -7.51 -13.51 10.87
C VAL A 551 -7.89 -12.04 11.07
N GLU A 552 -6.93 -11.13 11.11
CA GLU A 552 -7.22 -9.69 11.20
C GLU A 552 -7.97 -9.21 9.94
N GLU A 553 -7.54 -9.60 8.74
CA GLU A 553 -8.21 -9.26 7.49
C GLU A 553 -9.67 -9.75 7.49
N VAL A 554 -9.91 -11.02 7.83
CA VAL A 554 -11.27 -11.61 7.90
C VAL A 554 -12.13 -10.92 8.95
N THR A 555 -11.57 -10.54 10.10
CA THR A 555 -12.29 -9.81 11.16
C THR A 555 -12.87 -8.48 10.68
N ASP A 556 -12.17 -7.84 9.75
CA ASP A 556 -12.55 -6.57 9.12
C ASP A 556 -13.28 -6.76 7.78
N LEU A 557 -13.60 -8.00 7.39
CA LEU A 557 -14.47 -8.35 6.25
C LEU A 557 -15.89 -8.76 6.66
N VAL A 558 -16.14 -9.02 7.95
CA VAL A 558 -17.43 -9.54 8.43
C VAL A 558 -18.03 -8.71 9.57
N GLU A 559 -19.36 -8.63 9.60
CA GLU A 559 -20.15 -8.06 10.71
C GLU A 559 -20.64 -9.16 11.67
N LYS A 560 -20.89 -10.37 11.14
CA LYS A 560 -21.25 -11.57 11.91
C LYS A 560 -20.42 -12.76 11.43
N PRO A 561 -19.35 -13.15 12.15
CA PRO A 561 -18.51 -14.26 11.73
C PRO A 561 -19.21 -15.62 11.91
N THR A 562 -19.31 -16.38 10.83
CA THR A 562 -19.79 -17.78 10.84
C THR A 562 -18.72 -18.69 10.24
N PRO A 563 -17.86 -19.31 11.08
CA PRO A 563 -16.83 -20.23 10.61
C PRO A 563 -17.44 -21.52 10.04
N VAL A 564 -16.93 -21.98 8.90
CA VAL A 564 -17.37 -23.18 8.18
C VAL A 564 -16.16 -24.05 7.83
N LEU A 565 -16.19 -25.33 8.22
CA LEU A 565 -15.14 -26.29 7.88
C LEU A 565 -15.36 -26.80 6.46
N GLY A 566 -14.32 -26.73 5.62
CA GLY A 566 -14.27 -27.34 4.29
C GLY A 566 -13.13 -28.34 4.15
N ARG A 567 -13.20 -29.18 3.13
CA ARG A 567 -12.20 -30.19 2.77
C ARG A 567 -11.84 -30.11 1.30
N PHE A 568 -10.67 -30.64 0.97
CA PHE A 568 -10.25 -30.82 -0.43
C PHE A 568 -9.65 -32.22 -0.60
N GLU A 569 -9.51 -32.64 -1.84
CA GLU A 569 -9.06 -33.99 -2.18
C GLU A 569 -7.58 -34.21 -1.86
N ASP A 570 -7.26 -35.36 -1.25
CA ASP A 570 -5.88 -35.73 -0.84
C ASP A 570 -4.86 -35.68 -1.98
N ARG A 571 -5.31 -35.85 -3.23
CA ARG A 571 -4.43 -35.80 -4.41
C ARG A 571 -3.66 -34.48 -4.53
N TYR A 572 -4.21 -33.37 -4.02
CA TYR A 572 -3.53 -32.08 -4.08
C TYR A 572 -2.36 -31.98 -3.12
N MET A 573 -2.24 -32.88 -2.14
CA MET A 573 -1.10 -32.93 -1.21
C MET A 573 0.23 -33.28 -1.90
N GLN A 574 0.21 -33.69 -3.17
CA GLN A 574 1.41 -33.82 -4.00
C GLN A 574 1.99 -32.46 -4.43
N VAL A 575 1.17 -31.40 -4.42
CA VAL A 575 1.61 -30.02 -4.65
C VAL A 575 2.23 -29.49 -3.35
N PRO A 576 3.35 -28.75 -3.39
CA PRO A 576 4.00 -28.24 -2.19
C PRO A 576 3.02 -27.47 -1.30
N SER A 577 3.02 -27.78 0.00
CA SER A 577 2.06 -27.21 0.97
C SER A 577 2.09 -25.67 1.01
N VAL A 578 3.25 -25.05 0.78
CA VAL A 578 3.40 -23.59 0.70
C VAL A 578 2.59 -22.97 -0.43
N VAL A 579 2.41 -23.68 -1.56
CA VAL A 579 1.56 -23.25 -2.68
C VAL A 579 0.10 -23.27 -2.22
N LEU A 580 -0.35 -24.41 -1.67
CA LEU A 580 -1.73 -24.60 -1.22
C LEU A 580 -2.11 -23.59 -0.12
N VAL A 581 -1.24 -23.40 0.87
CA VAL A 581 -1.38 -22.41 1.95
C VAL A 581 -1.42 -20.99 1.40
N THR A 582 -0.57 -20.67 0.42
CA THR A 582 -0.58 -19.33 -0.21
C THR A 582 -1.89 -19.07 -0.94
N VAL A 583 -2.40 -20.07 -1.68
CA VAL A 583 -3.69 -19.99 -2.37
C VAL A 583 -4.84 -19.77 -1.37
N MET A 584 -4.92 -20.60 -0.33
CA MET A 584 -5.94 -20.48 0.72
C MET A 584 -5.92 -19.11 1.40
N ARG A 585 -4.74 -18.64 1.81
CA ARG A 585 -4.62 -17.41 2.60
C ARG A 585 -4.78 -16.15 1.77
N LYS A 586 -4.04 -16.03 0.65
CA LYS A 586 -3.98 -14.77 -0.11
C LYS A 586 -5.17 -14.58 -1.04
N HIS A 587 -5.64 -15.67 -1.67
CA HIS A 587 -6.70 -15.55 -2.68
C HIS A 587 -8.09 -15.82 -2.12
N GLN A 588 -8.20 -16.51 -0.98
CA GLN A 588 -9.49 -16.94 -0.44
C GLN A 588 -9.73 -16.55 1.03
N ARG A 589 -8.69 -16.05 1.73
CA ARG A 589 -8.74 -15.69 3.15
C ARG A 589 -9.21 -16.85 4.03
N TYR A 590 -8.89 -18.08 3.62
CA TYR A 590 -9.15 -19.30 4.37
C TYR A 590 -8.05 -19.54 5.40
N LEU A 591 -8.41 -20.24 6.48
CA LEU A 591 -7.51 -20.64 7.55
C LEU A 591 -7.14 -22.12 7.35
N PRO A 592 -5.91 -22.45 6.91
CA PRO A 592 -5.48 -23.83 6.73
C PRO A 592 -5.47 -24.59 8.06
N VAL A 593 -5.86 -25.86 8.03
CA VAL A 593 -5.76 -26.75 9.19
C VAL A 593 -4.46 -27.54 9.08
N VAL A 594 -3.70 -27.58 10.17
CA VAL A 594 -2.46 -28.37 10.31
C VAL A 594 -2.61 -29.40 11.41
N ASP A 595 -1.81 -30.45 11.39
CA ASP A 595 -1.70 -31.40 12.49
C ASP A 595 -0.83 -30.85 13.64
N ASP A 596 -0.58 -31.68 14.65
CA ASP A 596 0.23 -31.33 15.81
C ASP A 596 1.71 -31.05 15.44
N ASP A 597 2.22 -31.68 14.38
CA ASP A 597 3.58 -31.50 13.86
C ASP A 597 3.70 -30.30 12.89
N GLY A 598 2.58 -29.62 12.58
CA GLY A 598 2.52 -28.48 11.69
C GLY A 598 2.40 -28.83 10.20
N ALA A 599 2.19 -30.11 9.86
CA ALA A 599 1.93 -30.52 8.50
C ALA A 599 0.50 -30.19 8.08
N LEU A 600 0.32 -29.75 6.83
CA LEU A 600 -0.98 -29.38 6.29
C LEU A 600 -1.92 -30.61 6.22
N LEU A 601 -3.15 -30.45 6.72
CA LEU A 601 -4.23 -31.41 6.52
C LEU A 601 -5.10 -31.00 5.32
N PRO A 602 -5.83 -31.96 4.69
CA PRO A 602 -6.77 -31.70 3.59
C PRO A 602 -8.05 -31.00 4.06
N SER A 603 -7.91 -29.93 4.84
CA SER A 603 -8.99 -29.22 5.51
C SER A 603 -8.64 -27.76 5.74
N PHE A 604 -9.66 -26.92 5.72
CA PHE A 604 -9.53 -25.48 5.93
C PHE A 604 -10.80 -24.95 6.60
N VAL A 605 -10.71 -23.78 7.22
CA VAL A 605 -11.86 -23.05 7.75
C VAL A 605 -12.06 -21.78 6.92
N ALA A 606 -13.25 -21.66 6.32
CA ALA A 606 -13.75 -20.41 5.74
C ALA A 606 -14.58 -19.66 6.80
N VAL A 607 -14.80 -18.36 6.61
CA VAL A 607 -15.64 -17.55 7.50
C VAL A 607 -16.64 -16.78 6.66
N ALA A 608 -17.92 -17.11 6.80
CA ALA A 608 -19.02 -16.40 6.17
C ALA A 608 -19.44 -15.17 6.98
N ASN A 609 -20.11 -14.22 6.31
CA ASN A 609 -20.67 -13.03 6.95
C ASN A 609 -22.19 -13.13 7.10
N GLY A 610 -22.66 -13.38 8.32
CA GLY A 610 -24.09 -13.54 8.61
C GLY A 610 -24.51 -14.98 8.81
N SER A 611 -25.81 -15.18 8.94
CA SER A 611 -26.43 -16.50 8.89
C SER A 611 -26.39 -17.03 7.45
N CYS A 612 -26.13 -18.32 7.28
CA CYS A 612 -26.10 -19.00 5.98
C CYS A 612 -26.46 -20.47 6.15
N ASP A 613 -26.67 -21.18 5.03
CA ASP A 613 -26.68 -22.63 5.02
C ASP A 613 -25.24 -23.16 4.93
N GLU A 614 -24.74 -23.69 6.04
CA GLU A 614 -23.34 -24.13 6.16
C GLU A 614 -22.96 -25.18 5.12
N ASP A 615 -23.87 -26.06 4.70
CA ASP A 615 -23.56 -27.10 3.71
C ASP A 615 -23.42 -26.50 2.30
N THR A 616 -24.29 -25.55 1.93
CA THR A 616 -24.21 -24.81 0.67
C THR A 616 -22.93 -23.97 0.61
N VAL A 617 -22.66 -23.18 1.65
CA VAL A 617 -21.44 -22.36 1.75
C VAL A 617 -20.19 -23.25 1.72
N ARG A 618 -20.19 -24.38 2.44
CA ARG A 618 -19.08 -25.35 2.41
C ARG A 618 -18.84 -25.83 0.98
N ALA A 619 -19.87 -26.32 0.30
CA ALA A 619 -19.75 -26.86 -1.06
C ALA A 619 -19.19 -25.82 -2.06
N GLY A 620 -19.66 -24.56 -1.97
CA GLY A 620 -19.15 -23.48 -2.81
C GLY A 620 -17.66 -23.19 -2.57
N ASN A 621 -17.26 -23.03 -1.32
CA ASN A 621 -15.85 -22.75 -0.96
C ASN A 621 -14.93 -23.93 -1.34
N GLU A 622 -15.38 -25.18 -1.17
CA GLU A 622 -14.64 -26.37 -1.62
C GLU A 622 -14.49 -26.41 -3.15
N ALA A 623 -15.54 -26.04 -3.90
CA ALA A 623 -15.48 -26.00 -5.36
C ALA A 623 -14.50 -24.94 -5.88
N VAL A 624 -14.46 -23.76 -5.25
CA VAL A 624 -13.51 -22.70 -5.57
C VAL A 624 -12.09 -23.17 -5.30
N LEU A 625 -11.85 -23.77 -4.13
CA LEU A 625 -10.52 -24.24 -3.76
C LEU A 625 -10.04 -25.35 -4.69
N ARG A 626 -10.92 -26.30 -5.03
CA ARG A 626 -10.63 -27.36 -6.01
C ARG A 626 -10.15 -26.79 -7.34
N ALA A 627 -10.86 -25.79 -7.89
CA ALA A 627 -10.47 -25.19 -9.16
C ALA A 627 -9.11 -24.48 -9.08
N ARG A 628 -8.82 -23.77 -7.99
CA ARG A 628 -7.52 -23.12 -7.77
C ARG A 628 -6.39 -24.13 -7.55
N PHE A 629 -6.68 -25.25 -6.90
CA PHE A 629 -5.71 -26.33 -6.73
C PHE A 629 -5.49 -27.14 -8.00
N GLU A 630 -6.50 -27.26 -8.86
CA GLU A 630 -6.33 -27.82 -10.21
C GLU A 630 -5.39 -26.95 -11.05
N ASP A 631 -5.58 -25.62 -11.03
CA ASP A 631 -4.64 -24.66 -11.66
C ASP A 631 -3.22 -24.86 -11.12
N ALA A 632 -3.06 -24.85 -9.79
CA ALA A 632 -1.74 -25.02 -9.15
C ALA A 632 -1.11 -26.39 -9.48
N ALA A 633 -1.88 -27.47 -9.47
CA ALA A 633 -1.40 -28.81 -9.81
C ALA A 633 -1.00 -28.90 -11.28
N PHE A 634 -1.77 -28.28 -12.18
CA PHE A 634 -1.46 -28.21 -13.60
C PHE A 634 -0.12 -27.50 -13.84
N PHE A 635 0.07 -26.31 -13.24
CA PHE A 635 1.33 -25.56 -13.38
C PHE A 635 2.51 -26.32 -12.79
N TYR A 636 2.34 -26.91 -11.61
CA TYR A 636 3.38 -27.67 -10.93
C TYR A 636 3.80 -28.90 -11.75
N GLU A 637 2.85 -29.67 -12.29
CA GLU A 637 3.17 -30.85 -13.10
C GLU A 637 3.79 -30.47 -14.45
N ALA A 638 3.35 -29.37 -15.07
CA ALA A 638 3.97 -28.86 -16.29
C ALA A 638 5.42 -28.41 -16.05
N ASP A 639 5.69 -27.75 -14.93
CA ASP A 639 7.03 -27.29 -14.57
C ASP A 639 7.98 -28.47 -14.24
N ARG A 640 7.47 -29.55 -13.62
CA ARG A 640 8.26 -30.75 -13.28
C ARG A 640 8.75 -31.55 -14.49
N GLN A 641 8.20 -31.30 -15.67
CA GLN A 641 8.68 -31.91 -16.91
C GLN A 641 9.94 -31.22 -17.45
N GLU A 642 10.37 -30.11 -16.84
CA GLU A 642 11.49 -29.28 -17.27
C GLU A 642 12.58 -29.28 -16.20
N THR A 643 13.85 -29.25 -16.60
CA THR A 643 14.96 -29.11 -15.64
C THR A 643 15.16 -27.64 -15.24
N PRO A 644 15.79 -27.34 -14.08
CA PRO A 644 16.17 -25.98 -13.73
C PRO A 644 16.97 -25.27 -14.83
N GLN A 645 17.79 -26.01 -15.59
CA GLN A 645 18.55 -25.50 -16.73
C GLN A 645 17.66 -25.15 -17.93
N ASP A 646 16.64 -25.96 -18.22
CA ASP A 646 15.69 -25.70 -19.32
C ASP A 646 14.85 -24.44 -19.03
N LEU A 647 14.40 -24.29 -17.78
CA LEU A 647 13.74 -23.08 -17.30
C LEU A 647 14.68 -21.88 -17.35
N TYR A 648 15.91 -22.01 -16.86
CA TYR A 648 16.93 -20.96 -16.93
C TYR A 648 17.15 -20.45 -18.36
N ALA A 649 17.22 -21.34 -19.35
CA ALA A 649 17.42 -20.97 -20.75
C ALA A 649 16.28 -20.08 -21.31
N ARG A 650 15.09 -20.11 -20.71
CA ARG A 650 13.96 -19.25 -21.10
C ARG A 650 14.09 -17.83 -20.57
N LEU A 651 14.97 -17.57 -19.59
CA LEU A 651 15.17 -16.22 -19.04
C LEU A 651 15.65 -15.21 -20.09
N ASP A 652 16.25 -15.67 -21.19
CA ASP A 652 16.61 -14.83 -22.34
C ASP A 652 15.39 -14.21 -23.03
N ARG A 653 14.22 -14.84 -22.93
CA ARG A 653 12.95 -14.33 -23.48
C ARG A 653 12.29 -13.30 -22.57
N LEU A 654 12.65 -13.26 -21.28
CA LEU A 654 12.10 -12.30 -20.32
C LEU A 654 12.93 -11.03 -20.33
N THR A 655 12.35 -9.92 -20.75
CA THR A 655 13.03 -8.62 -20.68
C THR A 655 13.00 -8.07 -19.26
N PHE A 656 14.17 -7.80 -18.69
CA PHE A 656 14.30 -7.15 -17.39
C PHE A 656 14.08 -5.63 -17.51
N GLU A 657 14.86 -4.99 -18.38
CA GLU A 657 14.67 -3.59 -18.80
C GLU A 657 15.33 -3.44 -20.17
N THR A 658 14.71 -2.70 -21.09
CA THR A 658 15.15 -2.53 -22.49
C THR A 658 16.64 -2.25 -22.65
N ARG A 659 17.22 -1.37 -21.82
CA ARG A 659 18.63 -0.99 -21.88
C ARG A 659 19.54 -1.89 -21.03
N LEU A 660 18.98 -2.66 -20.08
CA LEU A 660 19.74 -3.57 -19.22
C LEU A 660 19.73 -5.02 -19.70
N GLY A 661 18.90 -5.35 -20.69
CA GLY A 661 18.82 -6.65 -21.33
C GLY A 661 17.75 -7.58 -20.73
N SER A 662 18.00 -8.88 -20.85
CA SER A 662 17.10 -9.93 -20.38
C SER A 662 17.25 -10.21 -18.88
N VAL A 663 16.34 -10.99 -18.30
CA VAL A 663 16.48 -11.52 -16.95
C VAL A 663 17.67 -12.48 -16.88
N ALA A 664 18.04 -13.14 -17.99
CA ALA A 664 19.28 -13.95 -18.06
C ALA A 664 20.54 -13.08 -17.98
N ASP A 665 20.58 -11.92 -18.65
CA ASP A 665 21.68 -10.95 -18.50
C ASP A 665 21.83 -10.55 -17.03
N ARG A 666 20.71 -10.20 -16.38
CA ARG A 666 20.68 -9.88 -14.95
C ARG A 666 21.20 -11.03 -14.09
N SER A 667 20.68 -12.24 -14.29
CA SER A 667 21.09 -13.43 -13.54
C SER A 667 22.58 -13.71 -13.66
N ARG A 668 23.17 -13.57 -14.86
CA ARG A 668 24.62 -13.69 -15.06
C ARG A 668 25.44 -12.63 -14.28
N ARG A 669 24.96 -11.38 -14.25
CA ARG A 669 25.61 -10.32 -13.44
C ARG A 669 25.55 -10.67 -11.95
N ILE A 670 24.40 -11.11 -11.45
CA ILE A 670 24.21 -11.54 -10.06
C ILE A 670 25.18 -12.68 -9.70
N ALA A 671 25.26 -13.71 -10.54
CA ALA A 671 26.16 -14.84 -10.32
C ALA A 671 27.64 -14.40 -10.24
N THR A 672 28.03 -13.46 -11.11
CA THR A 672 29.39 -12.91 -11.15
C THR A 672 29.67 -12.07 -9.89
N LEU A 673 28.75 -11.17 -9.53
CA LEU A 673 28.85 -10.35 -8.32
C LEU A 673 28.93 -11.19 -7.06
N ALA A 674 28.04 -12.17 -6.90
CA ALA A 674 28.03 -13.04 -5.73
C ALA A 674 29.34 -13.83 -5.60
N THR A 675 29.91 -14.29 -6.72
CA THR A 675 31.23 -14.97 -6.73
C THR A 675 32.33 -13.99 -6.30
N THR A 676 32.36 -12.78 -6.85
CA THR A 676 33.33 -11.74 -6.43
C THR A 676 33.18 -11.37 -4.95
N PHE A 677 31.95 -11.29 -4.45
CA PHE A 677 31.69 -11.01 -3.04
C PHE A 677 32.13 -12.17 -2.15
N ALA A 678 31.91 -13.42 -2.56
CA ALA A 678 32.40 -14.59 -1.83
C ALA A 678 33.93 -14.61 -1.71
N GLU A 679 34.65 -14.18 -2.76
CA GLU A 679 36.11 -14.05 -2.76
C GLU A 679 36.58 -12.93 -1.82
N ARG A 680 35.93 -11.76 -1.85
CA ARG A 680 36.24 -10.60 -0.98
C ARG A 680 35.88 -10.84 0.50
N ALA A 681 34.83 -11.63 0.74
CA ALA A 681 34.45 -12.11 2.07
C ALA A 681 35.38 -13.21 2.59
N GLU A 682 36.34 -13.67 1.77
CA GLU A 682 37.20 -14.82 2.07
C GLU A 682 36.40 -16.08 2.44
N ALA A 683 35.18 -16.21 1.92
CA ALA A 683 34.23 -17.26 2.30
C ALA A 683 34.82 -18.67 2.12
N ASP A 684 34.34 -19.64 2.90
CA ASP A 684 34.83 -21.01 2.84
C ASP A 684 34.67 -21.64 1.43
N PRO A 685 35.55 -22.58 1.03
CA PRO A 685 35.48 -23.22 -0.29
C PRO A 685 34.11 -23.83 -0.61
N ASP A 686 33.44 -24.44 0.36
CA ASP A 686 32.11 -25.05 0.20
C ASP A 686 31.02 -23.98 -0.02
N VAL A 687 31.13 -22.83 0.65
CA VAL A 687 30.26 -21.67 0.43
C VAL A 687 30.47 -21.12 -0.98
N ARG A 688 31.73 -20.99 -1.44
CA ARG A 688 32.03 -20.54 -2.81
C ARG A 688 31.47 -21.50 -3.86
N ALA A 689 31.61 -22.81 -3.65
CA ALA A 689 31.04 -23.82 -4.54
C ALA A 689 29.49 -23.72 -4.59
N THR A 690 28.86 -23.50 -3.44
CA THR A 690 27.41 -23.29 -3.34
C THR A 690 26.97 -22.03 -4.09
N VAL A 691 27.65 -20.90 -3.88
CA VAL A 691 27.38 -19.63 -4.58
C VAL A 691 27.55 -19.78 -6.09
N GLN A 692 28.61 -20.46 -6.55
CA GLN A 692 28.83 -20.70 -7.98
C GLN A 692 27.71 -21.56 -8.58
N ARG A 693 27.30 -22.64 -7.90
CA ARG A 693 26.26 -23.53 -8.41
C ARG A 693 24.89 -22.86 -8.41
N ALA A 694 24.50 -22.22 -7.32
CA ALA A 694 23.25 -21.48 -7.22
C ALA A 694 23.21 -20.30 -8.20
N GLY A 695 24.31 -19.57 -8.35
CA GLY A 695 24.47 -18.49 -9.32
C GLY A 695 24.21 -18.94 -10.77
N ALA A 696 24.67 -20.14 -11.15
CA ALA A 696 24.52 -20.67 -12.50
C ALA A 696 23.05 -20.94 -12.91
N ILE A 697 22.14 -21.07 -11.94
CA ILE A 697 20.70 -21.25 -12.16
C ILE A 697 19.88 -20.17 -11.45
N ALA A 698 20.48 -19.05 -11.05
CA ALA A 698 19.78 -18.03 -10.28
C ALA A 698 18.55 -17.50 -11.04
N LYS A 699 17.42 -17.40 -10.34
CA LYS A 699 16.12 -16.91 -10.85
C LYS A 699 15.48 -17.77 -11.95
N PHE A 700 15.90 -19.02 -12.13
CA PHE A 700 15.30 -19.91 -13.15
C PHE A 700 13.78 -20.06 -13.00
N ASP A 701 13.32 -20.09 -11.75
CA ASP A 701 11.93 -20.27 -11.38
C ASP A 701 11.02 -19.13 -11.86
N LEU A 702 11.54 -17.94 -12.16
CA LEU A 702 10.76 -16.84 -12.76
C LEU A 702 10.14 -17.18 -14.12
N THR A 703 10.59 -18.26 -14.77
CA THR A 703 10.03 -18.77 -16.04
C THR A 703 9.14 -19.99 -15.85
N SER A 704 9.02 -20.49 -14.63
CA SER A 704 8.09 -21.56 -14.29
C SER A 704 6.66 -21.04 -14.34
N GLN A 705 5.73 -21.85 -14.83
CA GLN A 705 4.31 -21.48 -14.91
C GLN A 705 3.76 -21.15 -13.51
N MET A 706 4.21 -21.89 -12.49
CA MET A 706 3.81 -21.67 -11.11
C MET A 706 4.17 -20.25 -10.62
N VAL A 707 5.40 -19.78 -10.87
CA VAL A 707 5.82 -18.44 -10.41
C VAL A 707 5.29 -17.35 -11.34
N VAL A 708 5.03 -17.63 -12.61
CA VAL A 708 4.32 -16.69 -13.50
C VAL A 708 2.92 -16.40 -12.96
N GLU A 709 2.16 -17.42 -12.54
CA GLU A 709 0.84 -17.22 -11.92
C GLU A 709 0.96 -16.68 -10.48
N LEU A 710 1.86 -17.26 -9.68
CA LEU A 710 2.06 -16.94 -8.26
C LEU A 710 3.45 -16.36 -8.01
N SER A 711 3.69 -15.14 -8.52
CA SER A 711 4.99 -14.44 -8.39
C SER A 711 5.48 -14.31 -6.94
N SER A 712 4.57 -14.33 -5.96
CA SER A 712 4.91 -14.36 -4.55
C SER A 712 5.53 -15.68 -4.05
N LEU A 713 5.72 -16.68 -4.92
CA LEU A 713 6.43 -17.92 -4.63
C LEU A 713 7.85 -17.96 -5.21
N ALA A 714 8.30 -16.91 -5.91
CA ALA A 714 9.66 -16.83 -6.45
C ALA A 714 10.75 -17.09 -5.38
N GLY A 715 11.75 -17.89 -5.65
CA GLY A 715 12.76 -18.38 -4.68
C GLY A 715 12.29 -19.59 -3.87
N VAL A 716 11.04 -19.62 -3.39
CA VAL A 716 10.50 -20.82 -2.71
C VAL A 716 10.33 -21.96 -3.71
N MET A 717 9.76 -21.68 -4.87
CA MET A 717 9.70 -22.68 -5.94
C MET A 717 11.07 -23.01 -6.51
N ALA A 718 12.02 -22.06 -6.51
CA ALA A 718 13.41 -22.35 -6.86
C ALA A 718 14.01 -23.42 -5.95
N GLU A 719 13.80 -23.34 -4.63
CA GLU A 719 14.25 -24.35 -3.67
C GLU A 719 13.57 -25.70 -3.93
N VAL A 720 12.25 -25.73 -4.04
CA VAL A 720 11.48 -26.96 -4.29
C VAL A 720 11.95 -27.67 -5.56
N TYR A 721 11.97 -26.96 -6.69
CA TYR A 721 12.35 -27.53 -7.97
C TYR A 721 13.84 -27.92 -8.01
N ALA A 722 14.73 -27.17 -7.36
CA ALA A 722 16.14 -27.54 -7.26
C ALA A 722 16.33 -28.85 -6.46
N LEU A 723 15.64 -29.01 -5.33
CA LEU A 723 15.68 -30.24 -4.53
C LEU A 723 15.14 -31.44 -5.31
N GLU A 724 14.02 -31.28 -6.02
CA GLU A 724 13.44 -32.34 -6.87
C GLU A 724 14.35 -32.72 -8.03
N ALA A 725 15.08 -31.75 -8.60
CA ALA A 725 16.08 -31.98 -9.63
C ALA A 725 17.39 -32.60 -9.10
N GLY A 726 17.52 -32.79 -7.78
CA GLY A 726 18.68 -33.40 -7.13
C GLY A 726 19.85 -32.46 -6.85
N GLU A 727 19.61 -31.14 -6.81
CA GLU A 727 20.62 -30.17 -6.35
C GLU A 727 20.93 -30.36 -4.85
N PRO A 728 22.14 -30.00 -4.39
CA PRO A 728 22.46 -29.97 -2.96
C PRO A 728 21.51 -29.05 -2.17
N ALA A 729 21.20 -29.43 -0.92
CA ALA A 729 20.28 -28.67 -0.09
C ALA A 729 20.76 -27.23 0.16
N GLU A 730 22.06 -27.03 0.30
CA GLU A 730 22.69 -25.72 0.47
C GLU A 730 22.48 -24.81 -0.75
N VAL A 731 22.48 -25.38 -1.96
CA VAL A 731 22.21 -24.66 -3.22
C VAL A 731 20.74 -24.26 -3.28
N ALA A 732 19.83 -25.18 -2.95
CA ALA A 732 18.39 -24.92 -2.94
C ALA A 732 18.03 -23.83 -1.92
N THR A 733 18.57 -23.90 -0.69
CA THR A 733 18.41 -22.87 0.33
C THR A 733 18.93 -21.51 -0.15
N ALA A 734 20.12 -21.48 -0.76
CA ALA A 734 20.70 -20.23 -1.27
C ALA A 734 19.85 -19.57 -2.38
N LEU A 735 19.22 -20.38 -3.25
CA LEU A 735 18.29 -19.90 -4.27
C LEU A 735 17.03 -19.26 -3.67
N ARG A 736 16.47 -19.85 -2.61
CA ARG A 736 15.35 -19.24 -1.87
C ARG A 736 15.74 -17.95 -1.17
N GLU A 737 16.86 -17.98 -0.45
CA GLU A 737 17.31 -16.87 0.37
C GLU A 737 17.78 -15.66 -0.46
N MET A 738 18.17 -15.84 -1.72
CA MET A 738 18.49 -14.74 -2.64
C MET A 738 17.36 -13.69 -2.72
N GLU A 739 16.09 -14.14 -2.68
CA GLU A 739 14.92 -13.25 -2.72
C GLU A 739 14.69 -12.54 -1.36
N MET A 740 15.33 -12.95 -0.27
CA MET A 740 15.16 -12.39 1.08
C MET A 740 16.11 -11.20 1.35
N PRO A 741 15.65 -10.12 2.01
CA PRO A 741 14.27 -9.85 2.43
C PRO A 741 13.39 -9.37 1.28
N ARG A 742 12.22 -9.97 1.10
CA ARG A 742 11.26 -9.57 0.05
C ARG A 742 10.54 -8.25 0.35
N GLN A 743 10.39 -7.92 1.62
CA GLN A 743 9.76 -6.69 2.11
C GLN A 743 10.66 -6.02 3.16
N GLY A 744 10.41 -4.73 3.44
CA GLY A 744 11.24 -3.90 4.32
C GLY A 744 11.51 -4.53 5.70
N ALA A 745 10.54 -5.25 6.27
CA ALA A 745 10.64 -5.96 7.55
C ALA A 745 10.62 -7.50 7.43
N GLY A 746 10.78 -8.06 6.22
CA GLY A 746 10.74 -9.52 6.00
C GLY A 746 11.98 -10.25 6.54
N ASP A 747 11.88 -11.59 6.55
CA ASP A 747 12.94 -12.52 6.93
C ASP A 747 14.24 -12.24 6.15
N LEU A 748 15.37 -12.47 6.81
CA LEU A 748 16.71 -12.29 6.25
C LEU A 748 17.34 -13.65 5.91
N PRO A 749 18.25 -13.71 4.93
CA PRO A 749 19.06 -14.89 4.67
C PRO A 749 19.78 -15.36 5.94
N THR A 750 19.76 -16.67 6.19
CA THR A 750 20.47 -17.30 7.31
C THR A 750 21.76 -17.97 6.87
N SER A 751 21.87 -18.37 5.60
CA SER A 751 23.11 -18.92 5.04
C SER A 751 23.99 -17.82 4.44
N THR A 752 25.31 -17.97 4.56
CA THR A 752 26.27 -17.06 3.94
C THR A 752 26.13 -17.03 2.42
N ALA A 753 25.87 -18.18 1.78
CA ALA A 753 25.68 -18.27 0.33
C ALA A 753 24.42 -17.51 -0.14
N GLY A 754 23.30 -17.67 0.57
CA GLY A 754 22.06 -16.94 0.31
C GLY A 754 22.22 -15.43 0.52
N ALA A 755 22.93 -15.02 1.59
CA ALA A 755 23.23 -13.62 1.86
C ALA A 755 24.06 -12.96 0.74
N LEU A 756 25.09 -13.65 0.24
CA LEU A 756 25.93 -13.18 -0.87
C LEU A 756 25.12 -12.98 -2.15
N LEU A 757 24.27 -13.94 -2.52
CA LEU A 757 23.38 -13.83 -3.68
C LEU A 757 22.34 -12.71 -3.50
N SER A 758 21.78 -12.58 -2.30
CA SER A 758 20.81 -11.55 -1.94
C SER A 758 21.37 -10.13 -2.07
N VAL A 759 22.60 -9.90 -1.59
CA VAL A 759 23.30 -8.62 -1.73
C VAL A 759 23.64 -8.36 -3.20
N ALA A 760 24.15 -9.36 -3.93
CA ALA A 760 24.44 -9.25 -5.35
C ALA A 760 23.21 -8.83 -6.19
N ASP A 761 22.06 -9.48 -5.97
CA ASP A 761 20.80 -9.13 -6.65
C ASP A 761 20.36 -7.68 -6.40
N ARG A 762 20.48 -7.24 -5.16
CA ARG A 762 20.04 -5.90 -4.75
C ARG A 762 20.97 -4.80 -5.24
N LEU A 763 22.29 -5.03 -5.23
CA LEU A 763 23.25 -4.07 -5.76
C LEU A 763 23.19 -3.99 -7.29
N ASP A 764 22.94 -5.11 -7.99
CA ASP A 764 22.67 -5.08 -9.44
C ASP A 764 21.42 -4.25 -9.76
N LEU A 765 20.31 -4.51 -9.05
CA LEU A 765 19.05 -3.77 -9.24
C LEU A 765 19.20 -2.27 -8.96
N LEU A 766 19.82 -1.92 -7.81
CA LEU A 766 20.07 -0.54 -7.39
C LEU A 766 20.88 0.20 -8.45
N THR A 767 21.99 -0.38 -8.89
CA THR A 767 22.93 0.26 -9.83
C THR A 767 22.33 0.33 -11.24
N GLY A 768 21.74 -0.76 -11.71
CA GLY A 768 21.13 -0.86 -13.04
C GLY A 768 19.98 0.12 -13.23
N MET A 769 19.05 0.22 -12.27
CA MET A 769 17.92 1.14 -12.36
C MET A 769 18.35 2.61 -12.37
N LEU A 770 19.36 2.97 -11.57
CA LEU A 770 19.88 4.33 -11.56
C LEU A 770 20.63 4.68 -12.86
N ALA A 771 21.38 3.73 -13.43
CA ALA A 771 22.06 3.93 -14.72
C ALA A 771 21.08 4.23 -15.87
N VAL A 772 19.87 3.68 -15.79
CA VAL A 772 18.80 3.97 -16.75
C VAL A 772 17.95 5.18 -16.34
N GLY A 773 18.33 5.93 -15.32
CA GLY A 773 17.64 7.17 -14.91
C GLY A 773 16.34 6.94 -14.15
N ASN A 774 16.07 5.73 -13.66
CA ASN A 774 14.90 5.42 -12.84
C ASN A 774 15.15 5.81 -11.37
N VAL A 775 15.33 7.10 -11.11
CA VAL A 775 15.59 7.64 -9.77
C VAL A 775 14.27 7.77 -8.99
N PRO A 776 14.18 7.25 -7.75
CA PRO A 776 12.95 7.33 -6.96
C PRO A 776 12.66 8.76 -6.47
N THR A 777 11.40 9.22 -6.55
CA THR A 777 10.97 10.57 -6.17
C THR A 777 9.91 10.56 -5.06
N GLY A 778 10.07 11.40 -4.04
CA GLY A 778 9.10 11.52 -2.93
C GLY A 778 8.87 10.17 -2.24
N GLN A 779 7.61 9.82 -1.95
CA GLN A 779 7.24 8.51 -1.37
C GLN A 779 7.13 7.37 -2.40
N SER A 780 7.20 7.64 -3.70
CA SER A 780 7.06 6.62 -4.76
C SER A 780 8.36 5.84 -4.98
N ASP A 781 8.29 4.51 -5.02
CA ASP A 781 9.41 3.60 -5.37
C ASP A 781 8.95 2.52 -6.37
N PRO A 782 8.59 2.90 -7.61
CA PRO A 782 7.92 2.02 -8.54
C PRO A 782 8.81 0.86 -9.02
N PHE A 783 10.13 1.06 -9.06
CA PHE A 783 11.11 0.07 -9.49
C PHE A 783 11.85 -0.60 -8.32
N GLY A 784 11.47 -0.31 -7.08
CA GLY A 784 12.03 -0.94 -5.89
C GLY A 784 13.49 -0.57 -5.58
N VAL A 785 13.98 0.59 -6.06
CA VAL A 785 15.37 1.03 -5.88
C VAL A 785 15.69 1.26 -4.40
N ARG A 786 14.78 1.93 -3.67
CA ARG A 786 14.97 2.17 -2.24
C ARG A 786 14.81 0.89 -1.44
N ARG A 787 13.85 0.04 -1.82
CA ARG A 787 13.69 -1.30 -1.23
C ARG A 787 14.93 -2.16 -1.40
N ALA A 788 15.57 -2.14 -2.57
CA ALA A 788 16.80 -2.87 -2.83
C ALA A 788 17.94 -2.39 -1.93
N ALA A 789 18.13 -1.08 -1.84
CA ALA A 789 19.12 -0.48 -0.95
C ALA A 789 18.89 -0.83 0.53
N THR A 790 17.65 -0.68 1.03
CA THR A 790 17.26 -1.11 2.38
C THR A 790 17.56 -2.59 2.60
N GLY A 791 17.18 -3.45 1.67
CA GLY A 791 17.42 -4.88 1.77
C GLY A 791 18.91 -5.23 1.85
N ALA A 792 19.74 -4.62 1.00
CA ALA A 792 21.18 -4.87 0.98
C ALA A 792 21.82 -4.46 2.31
N VAL A 793 21.45 -3.29 2.84
CA VAL A 793 21.92 -2.81 4.15
C VAL A 793 21.52 -3.77 5.27
N ARG A 794 20.25 -4.22 5.32
CA ARG A 794 19.79 -5.16 6.36
C ARG A 794 20.59 -6.46 6.36
N VAL A 795 20.85 -7.02 5.18
CA VAL A 795 21.62 -8.27 5.06
C VAL A 795 23.07 -8.08 5.51
N LEU A 796 23.70 -6.96 5.10
CA LEU A 796 25.08 -6.64 5.53
C LEU A 796 25.21 -6.34 7.02
N ARG A 797 24.13 -5.86 7.67
CA ARG A 797 24.08 -5.69 9.14
C ARG A 797 23.89 -7.02 9.87
N SER A 798 23.11 -7.94 9.30
CA SER A 798 22.69 -9.17 9.98
C SER A 798 23.64 -10.36 9.82
N VAL A 799 24.53 -10.35 8.82
CA VAL A 799 25.42 -11.48 8.51
C VAL A 799 26.89 -11.08 8.71
N PRO A 800 27.50 -11.36 9.87
CA PRO A 800 28.85 -10.92 10.20
C PRO A 800 29.93 -11.37 9.22
N GLU A 801 29.76 -12.53 8.57
CA GLU A 801 30.66 -13.09 7.57
C GLU A 801 30.83 -12.18 6.35
N LEU A 802 29.89 -11.26 6.11
CA LEU A 802 29.95 -10.27 5.02
C LEU A 802 30.60 -8.95 5.47
N GLY A 803 31.14 -8.85 6.69
CA GLY A 803 31.66 -7.60 7.25
C GLY A 803 32.83 -6.95 6.50
N SER A 804 33.53 -7.69 5.62
CA SER A 804 34.56 -7.14 4.73
C SER A 804 34.00 -6.52 3.45
N LEU A 805 32.71 -6.73 3.13
CA LEU A 805 32.08 -6.16 1.95
C LEU A 805 31.76 -4.69 2.16
N ASP A 806 32.29 -3.87 1.27
CA ASP A 806 32.01 -2.45 1.19
C ASP A 806 30.98 -2.15 0.08
N LEU A 807 29.99 -1.32 0.40
CA LEU A 807 28.90 -0.93 -0.51
C LEU A 807 29.42 -0.18 -1.74
N LEU A 808 30.43 0.69 -1.60
CA LEU A 808 31.02 1.37 -2.75
C LEU A 808 31.72 0.36 -3.66
N ASP A 809 32.49 -0.56 -3.10
CA ASP A 809 33.15 -1.62 -3.87
C ASP A 809 32.15 -2.56 -4.56
N GLY A 810 31.01 -2.83 -3.90
CA GLY A 810 29.92 -3.65 -4.44
C GLY A 810 29.15 -2.97 -5.57
N VAL A 811 28.78 -1.70 -5.39
CA VAL A 811 28.13 -0.89 -6.43
C VAL A 811 29.07 -0.67 -7.61
N THR A 812 30.36 -0.44 -7.37
CA THR A 812 31.37 -0.28 -8.42
C THR A 812 31.51 -1.57 -9.24
N ALA A 813 31.55 -2.74 -8.59
CA ALA A 813 31.57 -4.02 -9.29
C ALA A 813 30.32 -4.23 -10.16
N ALA A 814 29.14 -3.84 -9.67
CA ALA A 814 27.90 -3.90 -10.46
C ALA A 814 27.94 -2.94 -11.67
N ALA A 815 28.45 -1.71 -11.47
CA ALA A 815 28.64 -0.74 -12.52
C ALA A 815 29.61 -1.23 -13.61
N ASP A 816 30.70 -1.89 -13.23
CA ASP A 816 31.68 -2.42 -14.17
C ASP A 816 31.11 -3.55 -15.05
N LEU A 817 30.28 -4.42 -14.48
CA LEU A 817 29.58 -5.45 -15.26
C LEU A 817 28.58 -4.84 -16.25
N LEU A 818 27.85 -3.80 -15.84
CA LEU A 818 26.94 -3.05 -16.72
C LEU A 818 27.71 -2.33 -17.85
N ARG A 819 28.84 -1.71 -17.53
CA ARG A 819 29.73 -1.09 -18.54
C ARG A 819 30.27 -2.12 -19.53
N ALA A 820 30.66 -3.30 -19.05
CA ALA A 820 31.11 -4.40 -19.90
C ALA A 820 30.00 -4.91 -20.85
N GLN A 821 28.73 -4.79 -20.45
CA GLN A 821 27.57 -5.05 -21.29
C GLN A 821 27.24 -3.91 -22.28
N GLY A 822 27.93 -2.77 -22.18
CA GLY A 822 27.70 -1.59 -23.02
C GLY A 822 26.67 -0.60 -22.48
N VAL A 823 26.27 -0.73 -21.21
CA VAL A 823 25.41 0.24 -20.52
C VAL A 823 26.26 1.39 -20.00
N GLU A 824 25.83 2.63 -20.26
CA GLU A 824 26.51 3.81 -19.73
C GLU A 824 26.23 3.96 -18.23
N VAL A 825 27.30 3.93 -17.41
CA VAL A 825 27.20 4.15 -15.96
C VAL A 825 28.25 5.18 -15.55
N SER A 826 27.79 6.38 -15.18
CA SER A 826 28.66 7.47 -14.73
C SER A 826 29.11 7.28 -13.28
N GLU A 827 30.24 7.90 -12.91
CA GLU A 827 30.68 7.94 -11.50
C GLU A 827 29.68 8.66 -10.59
N GLU A 828 28.91 9.62 -11.12
CA GLU A 828 27.80 10.25 -10.42
C GLU A 828 26.71 9.24 -10.05
N THR A 829 26.42 8.29 -10.95
CA THR A 829 25.43 7.22 -10.70
C THR A 829 25.90 6.29 -9.58
N VAL A 830 27.19 5.92 -9.57
CA VAL A 830 27.81 5.12 -8.51
C VAL A 830 27.72 5.86 -7.17
N GLY A 831 28.11 7.12 -7.13
CA GLY A 831 28.00 7.96 -5.92
C GLY A 831 26.56 8.11 -5.44
N LEU A 832 25.60 8.27 -6.35
CA LEU A 832 24.18 8.34 -6.01
C LEU A 832 23.68 7.03 -5.39
N ALA A 833 24.02 5.87 -5.97
CA ALA A 833 23.64 4.55 -5.45
C ALA A 833 24.15 4.34 -4.02
N VAL A 834 25.43 4.62 -3.76
CA VAL A 834 26.02 4.55 -2.42
C VAL A 834 25.34 5.52 -1.47
N SER A 835 25.09 6.77 -1.88
CA SER A 835 24.39 7.76 -1.05
C SER A 835 22.97 7.33 -0.67
N ILE A 836 22.28 6.59 -1.54
CA ILE A 836 20.95 6.06 -1.24
C ILE A 836 21.07 4.96 -0.19
N ALA A 837 22.03 4.04 -0.32
CA ALA A 837 22.25 2.98 0.67
C ALA A 837 22.66 3.54 2.04
N VAL A 838 23.58 4.50 2.09
CA VAL A 838 24.01 5.17 3.34
C VAL A 838 22.85 5.89 4.02
N ARG A 839 22.01 6.63 3.28
CA ARG A 839 20.81 7.25 3.86
C ARG A 839 19.80 6.23 4.39
N ARG A 840 19.72 5.04 3.79
CA ARG A 840 18.87 3.96 4.31
C ARG A 840 19.43 3.37 5.60
N TYR A 841 20.74 3.22 5.68
CA TYR A 841 21.42 2.83 6.93
C TYR A 841 21.14 3.82 8.06
N GLU A 842 21.33 5.13 7.83
CA GLU A 842 21.02 6.18 8.80
C GLU A 842 19.57 6.11 9.29
N GLN A 843 18.61 6.03 8.35
CA GLN A 843 17.19 5.97 8.68
C GLN A 843 16.87 4.75 9.55
N GLN A 844 17.46 3.59 9.27
CA GLN A 844 17.22 2.38 10.03
C GLN A 844 17.72 2.48 11.46
N LEU A 845 18.92 3.03 11.70
CA LEU A 845 19.41 3.21 13.06
C LEU A 845 18.51 4.14 13.90
N LEU A 846 17.96 5.18 13.28
CA LEU A 846 17.01 6.08 13.94
C LEU A 846 15.68 5.37 14.24
N GLU A 847 15.21 4.52 13.34
CA GLU A 847 14.01 3.68 13.54
C GLU A 847 14.24 2.62 14.64
N ASP A 848 15.46 2.09 14.75
CA ASP A 848 15.90 1.14 15.79
C ASP A 848 16.04 1.83 17.18
N GLY A 849 15.98 3.18 17.24
CA GLY A 849 15.96 3.96 18.47
C GLY A 849 17.31 4.49 18.96
N HIS A 850 18.35 4.44 18.13
CA HIS A 850 19.68 4.97 18.46
C HIS A 850 19.69 6.50 18.53
N ALA A 851 20.59 7.07 19.34
CA ALA A 851 20.70 8.52 19.51
C ALA A 851 21.21 9.21 18.24
N VAL A 852 20.62 10.36 17.89
CA VAL A 852 20.92 11.08 16.63
C VAL A 852 22.40 11.41 16.47
N ASP A 853 23.06 11.84 17.56
CA ASP A 853 24.46 12.23 17.53
C ASP A 853 25.38 11.02 17.33
N ASP A 854 25.07 9.88 17.96
CA ASP A 854 25.82 8.63 17.82
C ASP A 854 25.67 8.05 16.41
N VAL A 855 24.45 8.08 15.86
CA VAL A 855 24.17 7.66 14.47
C VAL A 855 25.00 8.49 13.49
N ARG A 856 25.00 9.83 13.65
CA ARG A 856 25.79 10.72 12.79
C ARG A 856 27.29 10.49 12.93
N ALA A 857 27.75 10.19 14.14
CA ALA A 857 29.16 9.93 14.41
C ALA A 857 29.67 8.70 13.65
N VAL A 858 28.85 7.66 13.44
CA VAL A 858 29.28 6.44 12.72
C VAL A 858 29.05 6.48 11.20
N LEU A 859 28.40 7.51 10.66
CA LEU A 859 28.12 7.61 9.21
C LEU A 859 29.33 7.51 8.28
N PRO A 860 30.56 7.95 8.63
CA PRO A 860 31.73 7.71 7.79
C PRO A 860 32.01 6.22 7.50
N LEU A 861 31.51 5.31 8.36
CA LEU A 861 31.64 3.86 8.21
C LEU A 861 30.41 3.21 7.53
N ALA A 862 29.37 3.98 7.19
CA ALA A 862 28.10 3.46 6.69
C ALA A 862 28.19 2.67 5.38
N THR A 863 29.31 2.78 4.64
CA THR A 863 29.56 1.92 3.47
C THR A 863 29.83 0.46 3.87
N ARG A 864 30.16 0.20 5.13
CA ARG A 864 30.29 -1.14 5.73
C ARG A 864 29.35 -1.25 6.95
N PRO A 865 28.03 -1.47 6.71
CA PRO A 865 27.01 -1.40 7.76
C PRO A 865 27.30 -2.24 9.01
N GLY A 866 27.76 -3.49 8.86
CA GLY A 866 28.09 -4.35 10.02
C GLY A 866 29.28 -3.83 10.85
N VAL A 867 30.25 -3.17 10.21
CA VAL A 867 31.38 -2.53 10.90
C VAL A 867 30.93 -1.27 11.64
N ALA A 868 30.08 -0.46 10.99
CA ALA A 868 29.51 0.73 11.61
C ALA A 868 28.64 0.36 12.83
N ASP A 869 27.85 -0.72 12.76
CA ASP A 869 27.06 -1.24 13.89
C ASP A 869 27.96 -1.69 15.06
N ALA A 870 29.08 -2.36 14.77
CA ALA A 870 30.04 -2.74 15.80
C ALA A 870 30.67 -1.53 16.50
N VAL A 871 31.04 -0.50 15.73
CA VAL A 871 31.59 0.76 16.29
C VAL A 871 30.54 1.54 17.06
N LEU A 872 29.28 1.56 16.60
CA LEU A 872 28.17 2.18 17.32
C LEU A 872 27.95 1.50 18.68
N ALA A 873 27.97 0.17 18.72
CA ALA A 873 27.87 -0.57 19.98
C ALA A 873 29.05 -0.28 20.93
N GLU A 874 30.27 -0.12 20.40
CA GLU A 874 31.42 0.32 21.20
C GLU A 874 31.25 1.76 21.71
N LEU A 875 30.73 2.67 20.88
CA LEU A 875 30.45 4.07 21.25
C LEU A 875 29.45 4.17 22.40
N GLU A 876 28.31 3.47 22.29
CA GLU A 876 27.28 3.45 23.34
C GLU A 876 27.80 2.87 24.66
N GLN A 877 28.71 1.90 24.61
CA GLN A 877 29.36 1.35 25.80
C GLN A 877 30.43 2.26 26.41
N MET A 878 31.06 3.12 25.61
CA MET A 878 32.15 4.00 26.05
C MET A 878 31.70 5.40 26.46
N SER A 879 30.55 5.83 25.98
CA SER A 879 29.95 7.13 26.31
C SER A 879 29.89 7.34 27.83
N GLY A 880 30.37 8.50 28.30
CA GLY A 880 30.44 8.84 29.72
C GLY A 880 31.66 8.28 30.48
N ARG A 881 32.55 7.51 29.86
CA ARG A 881 33.83 7.13 30.49
C ARG A 881 34.84 8.30 30.44
N PRO A 882 35.60 8.56 31.53
CA PRO A 882 36.57 9.67 31.56
C PRO A 882 37.64 9.63 30.46
N ASP A 883 38.16 8.44 30.14
CA ASP A 883 39.17 8.24 29.11
C ASP A 883 38.63 8.47 27.68
N PHE A 884 37.35 8.14 27.46
CA PHE A 884 36.66 8.44 26.22
C PHE A 884 36.42 9.94 26.05
N GLU A 885 35.87 10.62 27.08
CA GLU A 885 35.63 12.08 27.06
C GLU A 885 36.93 12.87 26.85
N ASP A 886 38.03 12.44 27.48
CA ASP A 886 39.35 13.04 27.29
C ASP A 886 39.83 12.90 25.84
N THR A 887 39.57 11.74 25.21
CA THR A 887 39.89 11.49 23.81
C THR A 887 39.03 12.37 22.89
N VAL A 888 37.72 12.44 23.12
CA VAL A 888 36.79 13.30 22.37
C VAL A 888 37.26 14.76 22.42
N PHE A 889 37.57 15.26 23.63
CA PHE A 889 38.04 16.63 23.82
C PHE A 889 39.35 16.90 23.06
N ALA A 890 40.33 16.02 23.19
CA ALA A 890 41.64 16.18 22.56
C ALA A 890 41.55 16.19 21.04
N VAL A 891 40.76 15.28 20.45
CA VAL A 891 40.56 15.18 19.00
C VAL A 891 39.79 16.39 18.49
N GLN A 892 38.68 16.78 19.12
CA GLN A 892 37.89 17.95 18.71
C GLN A 892 38.69 19.26 18.82
N ARG A 893 39.55 19.40 19.84
CA ARG A 893 40.43 20.56 19.99
C ARG A 893 41.44 20.63 18.85
N ALA A 894 42.05 19.50 18.49
CA ALA A 894 43.01 19.42 17.38
C ALA A 894 42.34 19.73 16.02
N THR A 895 41.14 19.22 15.77
CA THR A 895 40.44 19.40 14.49
C THR A 895 39.84 20.80 14.31
N ARG A 896 39.29 21.42 15.36
CA ARG A 896 38.75 22.81 15.31
C ARG A 896 39.80 23.86 14.99
N ILE A 897 41.06 23.62 15.35
CA ILE A 897 42.17 24.56 15.16
C ILE A 897 42.90 24.31 13.83
N LEU A 898 42.50 23.28 13.06
CA LEU A 898 43.09 22.96 11.77
C LEU A 898 42.70 24.00 10.69
N PRO A 899 43.66 24.66 10.00
CA PRO A 899 43.35 25.58 8.92
C PRO A 899 42.85 24.86 7.65
N SER A 900 42.09 25.57 6.80
CA SER A 900 41.49 25.02 5.59
C SER A 900 42.54 24.45 4.61
N THR A 901 42.16 23.43 3.83
CA THR A 901 43.07 22.65 2.97
C THR A 901 43.75 23.47 1.86
N ALA A 902 43.21 24.62 1.50
CA ALA A 902 43.71 25.49 0.43
C ALA A 902 44.89 26.39 0.83
N ASP A 903 45.21 26.50 2.14
CA ASP A 903 46.03 27.62 2.64
C ASP A 903 47.50 27.26 2.96
N VAL A 904 47.91 25.99 2.91
CA VAL A 904 49.27 25.56 3.29
C VAL A 904 49.81 24.44 2.39
N ASP A 905 50.90 24.73 1.68
CA ASP A 905 51.69 23.74 0.91
C ASP A 905 52.56 22.89 1.86
N VAL A 906 52.34 21.57 1.85
CA VAL A 906 52.97 20.59 2.76
C VAL A 906 54.11 19.80 2.09
N SER A 907 54.59 20.22 0.93
CA SER A 907 55.52 19.46 0.07
C SER A 907 56.99 19.42 0.52
N ALA A 908 57.39 20.21 1.54
CA ALA A 908 58.76 20.19 2.08
C ALA A 908 58.77 20.34 3.62
N PRO A 909 58.72 19.23 4.40
CA PRO A 909 58.72 19.30 5.85
C PRO A 909 60.07 19.74 6.41
N SER A 910 60.05 20.65 7.40
CA SER A 910 61.18 20.93 8.29
C SER A 910 61.20 19.93 9.46
N VAL A 911 62.34 19.74 10.12
CA VAL A 911 62.44 18.89 11.31
C VAL A 911 61.83 19.63 12.50
N LEU A 912 60.87 18.99 13.17
CA LEU A 912 60.30 19.51 14.41
C LEU A 912 61.18 19.10 15.60
N ASP A 913 61.94 20.05 16.14
CA ASP A 913 62.90 19.80 17.23
C ASP A 913 62.41 20.22 18.63
N GLY A 914 61.16 20.69 18.74
CA GLY A 914 60.53 21.02 20.03
C GLY A 914 60.06 19.79 20.80
N ASP A 915 60.13 19.83 22.14
CA ASP A 915 59.65 18.73 23.00
C ASP A 915 58.15 18.47 22.83
N ALA A 916 57.34 19.53 22.74
CA ALA A 916 55.89 19.43 22.49
C ALA A 916 55.55 18.89 21.09
N ASP A 917 56.33 19.26 20.06
CA ASP A 917 56.17 18.74 18.70
C ASP A 917 56.46 17.22 18.65
N ARG A 918 57.58 16.78 19.26
CA ARG A 918 57.95 15.35 19.36
C ARG A 918 56.93 14.53 20.16
N ALA A 919 56.40 15.11 21.24
CA ALA A 919 55.40 14.44 22.06
C ALA A 919 54.10 14.20 21.28
N LEU A 920 53.63 15.20 20.52
CA LEU A 920 52.46 15.04 19.66
C LEU A 920 52.72 14.08 18.49
N GLU A 921 53.91 14.13 17.88
CA GLU A 921 54.29 13.17 16.82
C GLU A 921 54.32 11.73 17.31
N ALA A 922 54.83 11.48 18.52
CA ALA A 922 54.79 10.16 19.13
C ALA A 922 53.35 9.71 19.44
N ALA A 923 52.48 10.61 19.89
CA ALA A 923 51.06 10.31 20.13
C ALA A 923 50.31 9.98 18.82
N VAL A 924 50.52 10.77 17.76
CA VAL A 924 49.92 10.51 16.43
C VAL A 924 50.40 9.18 15.84
N THR A 925 51.69 8.87 15.97
CA THR A 925 52.25 7.58 15.49
C THR A 925 51.63 6.39 16.25
N ARG A 926 51.32 6.54 17.56
CA ARG A 926 50.55 5.53 18.31
C ARG A 926 49.13 5.38 17.78
N LEU A 927 48.45 6.48 17.46
CA LEU A 927 47.08 6.47 16.90
C LEU A 927 47.00 5.89 15.47
N GLU A 928 48.09 5.93 14.72
CA GLU A 928 48.21 5.30 13.40
C GLU A 928 48.43 3.76 13.50
N SER A 929 48.84 3.24 14.66
CA SER A 929 49.20 1.83 14.87
C SER A 929 48.04 0.80 14.91
N PRO A 930 46.80 1.11 15.35
CA PRO A 930 45.69 0.17 15.31
C PRO A 930 45.36 -0.25 13.87
N ALA A 931 45.23 -1.57 13.66
CA ALA A 931 44.75 -2.16 12.41
C ALA A 931 43.22 -2.26 12.45
N GLY A 932 42.55 -1.43 11.65
CA GLY A 932 41.10 -1.50 11.46
C GLY A 932 40.27 -0.57 12.36
N PRO A 933 38.95 -0.52 12.13
CA PRO A 933 38.01 0.36 12.83
C PRO A 933 37.56 -0.27 14.15
N SER A 934 38.34 -0.08 15.22
CA SER A 934 37.90 -0.36 16.60
C SER A 934 38.06 0.91 17.42
N LEU A 935 36.94 1.38 17.98
CA LEU A 935 36.90 2.54 18.85
C LEU A 935 37.62 2.22 20.17
N ALA A 936 37.45 1.00 20.70
CA ALA A 936 38.16 0.53 21.89
C ALA A 936 39.67 0.61 21.74
N ALA A 937 40.19 0.11 20.62
CA ALA A 937 41.62 0.13 20.34
C ALA A 937 42.14 1.56 20.12
N LEU A 938 41.35 2.41 19.48
CA LEU A 938 41.69 3.82 19.26
C LEU A 938 41.75 4.60 20.58
N VAL A 939 40.74 4.46 21.44
CA VAL A 939 40.69 5.12 22.76
C VAL A 939 41.86 4.64 23.64
N ALA A 940 42.18 3.34 23.60
CA ALA A 940 43.37 2.82 24.29
C ALA A 940 44.68 3.40 23.73
N ALA A 941 44.78 3.60 22.41
CA ALA A 941 45.93 4.23 21.78
C ALA A 941 46.02 5.74 22.06
N ALA A 942 44.87 6.39 22.30
CA ALA A 942 44.72 7.79 22.67
C ALA A 942 45.01 8.07 24.16
N ASP A 943 45.39 7.05 24.95
CA ASP A 943 45.73 7.25 26.35
C ASP A 943 46.85 8.31 26.51
N GLY A 944 46.58 9.29 27.37
CA GLY A 944 47.42 10.46 27.60
C GLY A 944 47.43 11.51 26.47
N LEU A 945 46.55 11.44 25.47
CA LEU A 945 46.51 12.39 24.35
C LEU A 945 46.14 13.82 24.78
N ARG A 946 45.17 13.97 25.70
CA ARG A 946 44.68 15.29 26.13
C ARG A 946 45.79 16.20 26.69
N PRO A 947 46.61 15.77 27.68
CA PRO A 947 47.74 16.56 28.15
C PRO A 947 48.73 16.94 27.04
N VAL A 948 49.00 16.03 26.10
CA VAL A 948 49.92 16.27 24.97
C VAL A 948 49.37 17.34 24.02
N VAL A 949 48.08 17.26 23.70
CA VAL A 949 47.39 18.25 22.85
C VAL A 949 47.30 19.61 23.55
N ASP A 950 47.00 19.64 24.84
CA ASP A 950 46.94 20.87 25.63
C ASP A 950 48.32 21.56 25.67
N THR A 951 49.39 20.83 26.01
CA THR A 951 50.77 21.37 25.99
C THR A 951 51.18 21.82 24.60
N PHE A 952 50.84 21.08 23.55
CA PHE A 952 51.11 21.50 22.17
C PHE A 952 50.46 22.85 21.86
N PHE A 953 49.18 23.04 22.16
CA PHE A 953 48.52 24.32 21.87
C PHE A 953 48.90 25.47 22.82
N GLU A 954 49.42 25.18 24.02
CA GLU A 954 49.92 26.19 24.97
C GLU A 954 51.33 26.67 24.61
N GLU A 955 52.22 25.76 24.21
CA GLU A 955 53.64 26.05 23.99
C GLU A 955 54.01 26.28 22.52
N VAL A 956 53.16 25.81 21.58
CA VAL A 956 53.47 25.80 20.15
C VAL A 956 52.55 26.71 19.35
N ARG A 957 53.15 27.61 18.55
CA ARG A 957 52.43 28.41 17.56
C ARG A 957 52.30 27.59 16.27
N VAL A 958 51.10 27.04 16.01
CA VAL A 958 50.81 26.25 14.79
C VAL A 958 51.03 27.06 13.52
N MET A 959 50.56 28.31 13.50
CA MET A 959 50.83 29.28 12.43
C MET A 959 52.18 29.97 12.66
N ASP A 960 53.25 29.18 12.62
CA ASP A 960 54.63 29.65 12.76
C ASP A 960 55.01 30.60 11.62
N ASP A 961 55.91 31.54 11.89
CA ASP A 961 56.39 32.48 10.88
C ASP A 961 57.31 31.76 9.86
N ASP A 962 57.96 30.65 10.27
CA ASP A 962 58.69 29.74 9.37
C ASP A 962 57.74 28.85 8.56
N ALA A 963 57.86 28.89 7.24
CA ALA A 963 56.97 28.16 6.33
C ALA A 963 57.12 26.63 6.41
N GLY A 964 58.32 26.12 6.65
CA GLY A 964 58.58 24.67 6.74
C GLY A 964 58.11 24.09 8.07
N VAL A 965 58.28 24.82 9.17
CA VAL A 965 57.78 24.42 10.50
C VAL A 965 56.25 24.48 10.55
N ARG A 966 55.64 25.54 9.98
CA ARG A 966 54.19 25.66 9.84
C ARG A 966 53.60 24.49 9.04
N ALA A 967 54.21 24.16 7.90
CA ALA A 967 53.78 23.02 7.08
C ALA A 967 53.87 21.68 7.83
N ALA A 968 54.95 21.45 8.58
CA ALA A 968 55.14 20.22 9.36
C ALA A 968 54.13 20.07 10.52
N ARG A 969 53.83 21.15 11.25
CA ARG A 969 52.82 21.13 12.33
C ARG A 969 51.39 20.95 11.82
N VAL A 970 51.05 21.59 10.69
CA VAL A 970 49.74 21.39 10.03
C VAL A 970 49.62 19.95 9.53
N LEU A 971 50.68 19.36 8.96
CA LEU A 971 50.70 17.95 8.57
C LEU A 971 50.50 17.03 9.77
N LEU A 972 51.11 17.33 10.92
CA LEU A 972 50.95 16.55 12.14
C LEU A 972 49.50 16.54 12.66
N LEU A 973 48.83 17.70 12.66
CA LEU A 973 47.41 17.79 13.01
C LEU A 973 46.50 17.09 11.98
N ARG A 974 46.84 17.15 10.68
CA ARG A 974 46.14 16.39 9.62
C ARG A 974 46.28 14.88 9.80
N ARG A 975 47.46 14.41 10.21
CA ARG A 975 47.69 12.99 10.52
C ARG A 975 46.87 12.54 11.74
N LEU A 976 46.78 13.37 12.77
CA LEU A 976 45.91 13.13 13.92
C LEU A 976 44.44 12.97 13.48
N ASP A 977 43.92 13.95 12.73
CA ASP A 977 42.56 13.94 12.20
C ASP A 977 42.28 12.72 11.31
N ALA A 978 43.19 12.38 10.39
CA ALA A 978 43.07 11.20 9.54
C ALA A 978 43.11 9.88 10.33
N ALA A 979 43.92 9.80 11.39
CA ALA A 979 44.05 8.61 12.21
C ALA A 979 42.81 8.35 13.08
N THR A 980 42.05 9.38 13.44
CA THR A 980 40.86 9.29 14.31
C THR A 980 39.55 9.28 13.51
N SER A 981 39.45 10.03 12.42
CA SER A 981 38.27 10.10 11.54
C SER A 981 37.97 8.81 10.78
N ARG A 982 38.95 7.90 10.66
CA ARG A 982 38.77 6.55 10.09
C ARG A 982 37.88 5.62 10.92
N VAL A 983 37.57 5.99 12.17
CA VAL A 983 36.75 5.19 13.09
C VAL A 983 35.44 5.89 13.40
N LEU A 984 35.43 7.22 13.53
CA LEU A 984 34.26 7.99 13.96
C LEU A 984 34.34 9.45 13.50
N ASP A 985 33.22 10.08 13.18
CA ASP A 985 33.11 11.54 13.09
C ASP A 985 32.97 12.13 14.50
N TRP A 986 34.11 12.49 15.07
CA TRP A 986 34.23 13.09 16.40
C TRP A 986 33.51 14.44 16.53
N SER A 987 33.17 15.11 15.42
CA SER A 987 32.52 16.43 15.47
C SER A 987 31.05 16.39 15.89
N GLN A 988 30.41 15.22 15.78
CA GLN A 988 29.01 15.01 16.13
C GLN A 988 28.79 14.75 17.63
N LEU A 989 29.85 14.39 18.37
CA LEU A 989 29.75 14.07 19.79
C LEU A 989 29.73 15.33 20.67
N SER A 990 28.90 15.33 21.71
CA SER A 990 28.90 16.40 22.71
C SER A 990 30.10 16.25 23.65
N SER A 991 30.96 17.27 23.76
CA SER A 991 32.03 17.29 24.76
C SER A 991 31.48 17.71 26.13
N SER A 992 31.57 16.85 27.14
CA SER A 992 31.10 17.12 28.51
C SER A 992 32.05 18.03 29.33
N ALA A 993 32.66 19.03 28.71
CA ALA A 993 33.66 19.89 29.35
C ALA A 993 33.48 21.37 28.97
N THR A 994 32.61 22.07 29.72
CA THR A 994 32.83 23.48 30.08
C THR A 994 33.52 23.56 31.42
#